data_AF-A0AAJ5P721-F1
#
_entry.id   AF-A0AAJ5P721-F1
#
_cell.length_a   1.000
_cell.length_b   1.000
_cell.length_c   1.000
_cell.angle_alpha   90.00
_cell.angle_beta   90.00
_cell.angle_gamma   90.00
#
_symmetry.space_group_name_H-M   'P 1'
#
loop_
_entity.id
_entity.type
_entity.pdbx_description
1 polymer ?
#
loop_
_entity_poly.entity_id
_entity_poly.type
_entity_poly.pdbx_seq_one_letter_code
_entity_poly.pdbx_strand_id
1 'polypeptide(L)'
;MYKWTLIKGADGTGISNVTNYYLATTVSTGITRTSAGWTTTPQPITSDKRYLWNYRVELYTNGTSKTTEPTVIGVHGEKGERGLQGLQGLQGARGEQGIPGPRGADGRTQYTHMAYADNATGGGFSQTNTDKAFVGVYIDFNPTDSRNPADYRWTRWKGRDGANGVAGRAGADGRTPYLHIAYATSNNGSQGFSTTDSTNKTYIGTYTDYTQADSTDPKKYKWAKVKGDKGEKGDKGERGLQGLQGLQGARGEQGIPGPRGADGRTQYTHIAYADNAVGGGFSQTNTNKPYIGMYVDFNAADSNNPTVYKWTKWKGEDGAQGVPGAKGADGRTPYFHRAWANSADGRDGFSTSDSTNKRYLGTLTDFTEADSQDPTRYKWTALFENVKVGGRNYIRHYDFDGLLPLSGSFPTWNYERVVDPAAKSGYMLKATCTQAGNGGFHKVFFDLRADEFQGKDMTWSWDIKTSRPVTFYAMGFEAGGLKRTVLVSTEWTRIINTFQVSFRQYYSCVFYATGWQVGDVVYIRDPQLEEGTVATTPRPAPEDVQADINSKADQGLTQEQLNALNEKSQILEAEMKAKVSMEAFSELEKAYNTFVKLNADSQKKSESDLVEAGRRIDLLTTQFGGLAELKTFIDTYMKSTNEGLIIGKNDASSTIKVSSDRISMFSAGKEVMYISQGVINIDNGIFTASIQIGRFRTEQYHLNKDVNVIRYIGG
;
A
#
# COMPACT_ATOMS: atom_id res chain seq x y z
N MET A 1 -9.19 31.82 -40.53
CA MET A 1 -9.66 30.93 -41.61
C MET A 1 -9.33 29.50 -41.22
N TYR A 2 -10.31 28.70 -40.82
CA TYR A 2 -10.12 27.26 -40.59
C TYR A 2 -10.56 26.52 -41.86
N LYS A 3 -9.63 25.79 -42.47
CA LYS A 3 -9.84 24.94 -43.64
C LYS A 3 -10.40 23.60 -43.17
N TRP A 4 -11.58 23.23 -43.64
CA TRP A 4 -12.12 21.88 -43.47
C TRP A 4 -11.69 21.02 -44.66
N THR A 5 -11.14 19.85 -44.39
CA THR A 5 -10.84 18.85 -45.42
C THR A 5 -11.84 17.70 -45.27
N LEU A 6 -12.65 17.52 -46.31
CA LEU A 6 -13.61 16.42 -46.42
C LEU A 6 -12.84 15.14 -46.80
N ILE A 7 -12.88 14.11 -45.96
CA ILE A 7 -12.38 12.78 -46.31
C ILE A 7 -13.56 12.02 -46.96
N LYS A 8 -13.51 11.82 -48.28
CA LYS A 8 -14.47 10.98 -49.03
C LYS A 8 -14.05 9.51 -48.95
N GLY A 9 -14.90 8.66 -48.36
CA GLY A 9 -14.87 7.21 -48.60
C GLY A 9 -15.39 6.86 -50.00
N ALA A 10 -15.08 5.65 -50.48
CA ALA A 10 -15.17 5.23 -51.88
C ALA A 10 -16.54 5.40 -52.60
N ASP A 11 -17.66 5.59 -51.86
CA ASP A 11 -19.01 5.66 -52.46
C ASP A 11 -19.71 7.03 -52.31
N GLY A 12 -18.99 8.10 -51.95
CA GLY A 12 -19.52 9.48 -51.99
C GLY A 12 -20.75 9.77 -51.11
N THR A 13 -21.11 8.85 -50.23
CA THR A 13 -22.34 8.88 -49.44
C THR A 13 -21.98 9.08 -47.96
N GLY A 14 -22.13 10.30 -47.45
CA GLY A 14 -21.86 10.65 -46.05
C GLY A 14 -23.08 10.41 -45.16
N ILE A 15 -22.89 10.37 -43.84
CA ILE A 15 -24.02 10.37 -42.89
C ILE A 15 -24.52 11.80 -42.76
N SER A 16 -25.77 12.04 -43.14
CA SER A 16 -26.45 13.32 -43.02
C SER A 16 -27.05 13.52 -41.63
N ASN A 17 -27.57 12.47 -41.01
CA ASN A 17 -28.17 12.55 -39.68
C ASN A 17 -28.15 11.18 -38.99
N VAL A 18 -28.08 11.17 -37.66
CA VAL A 18 -28.24 9.95 -36.84
C VAL A 18 -29.29 10.22 -35.77
N THR A 19 -30.40 9.50 -35.84
CA THR A 19 -31.47 9.58 -34.83
C THR A 19 -31.43 8.32 -33.96
N ASN A 20 -31.33 8.50 -32.65
CA ASN A 20 -31.36 7.42 -31.67
C ASN A 20 -32.76 7.28 -31.07
N TYR A 21 -33.21 6.04 -30.90
CA TYR A 21 -34.48 5.69 -30.25
C TYR A 21 -34.18 4.83 -29.02
N TYR A 22 -34.86 5.10 -27.91
CA TYR A 22 -34.68 4.45 -26.62
C TYR A 22 -36.00 3.88 -26.09
N LEU A 23 -35.94 2.73 -25.43
CA LEU A 23 -37.10 2.09 -24.80
C LEU A 23 -36.68 1.34 -23.54
N ALA A 24 -37.29 1.63 -22.40
CA ALA A 24 -37.08 0.90 -21.15
C ALA A 24 -38.14 -0.21 -20.98
N THR A 25 -37.71 -1.46 -20.79
CA THR A 25 -38.59 -2.64 -20.74
C THR A 25 -38.30 -3.55 -19.54
N THR A 26 -39.23 -4.43 -19.23
CA THR A 26 -39.11 -5.48 -18.20
C THR A 26 -38.35 -6.72 -18.69
N VAL A 27 -38.23 -6.89 -20.01
CA VAL A 27 -37.71 -8.10 -20.67
C VAL A 27 -36.37 -7.87 -21.37
N SER A 28 -35.47 -8.86 -21.28
CA SER A 28 -34.12 -8.85 -21.88
C SER A 28 -34.07 -9.38 -23.32
N THR A 29 -35.18 -9.87 -23.86
CA THR A 29 -35.28 -10.42 -25.22
C THR A 29 -36.65 -10.12 -25.84
N GLY A 30 -36.77 -10.23 -27.17
CA GLY A 30 -38.06 -10.14 -27.87
C GLY A 30 -38.55 -8.72 -28.21
N ILE A 31 -37.71 -7.70 -27.97
CA ILE A 31 -38.01 -6.32 -28.36
C ILE A 31 -37.66 -6.10 -29.83
N THR A 32 -38.61 -5.53 -30.56
CA THR A 32 -38.50 -5.23 -31.99
C THR A 32 -38.70 -3.74 -32.25
N ARG A 33 -38.38 -3.30 -33.47
CA ARG A 33 -38.57 -1.90 -33.91
C ARG A 33 -40.03 -1.44 -33.90
N THR A 34 -40.99 -2.37 -33.94
CA THR A 34 -42.43 -2.08 -33.88
C THR A 34 -43.00 -2.11 -32.46
N SER A 35 -42.17 -2.44 -31.45
CA SER A 35 -42.58 -2.39 -30.05
C SER A 35 -43.02 -0.97 -29.67
N ALA A 36 -44.16 -0.84 -28.98
CA ALA A 36 -44.68 0.48 -28.62
C ALA A 36 -43.83 1.16 -27.54
N GLY A 37 -43.70 2.49 -27.63
CA GLY A 37 -43.11 3.32 -26.57
C GLY A 37 -41.67 3.80 -26.79
N TRP A 38 -41.10 3.63 -27.99
CA TRP A 38 -39.80 4.21 -28.33
C TRP A 38 -39.81 5.75 -28.28
N THR A 39 -38.78 6.35 -27.69
CA THR A 39 -38.59 7.80 -27.59
C THR A 39 -37.20 8.22 -28.07
N THR A 40 -37.03 9.46 -28.52
CA THR A 40 -35.70 9.98 -28.92
C THR A 40 -34.86 10.48 -27.74
N THR A 41 -35.47 10.59 -26.56
CA THR A 41 -34.79 10.87 -25.28
C THR A 41 -34.63 9.56 -24.49
N PRO A 42 -33.47 9.30 -23.85
CA PRO A 42 -33.28 8.13 -22.99
C PRO A 42 -34.34 8.05 -21.89
N GLN A 43 -34.96 6.87 -21.74
CA GLN A 43 -35.92 6.60 -20.67
C GLN A 43 -35.19 6.15 -19.40
N PRO A 44 -35.67 6.55 -18.20
CA PRO A 44 -35.09 6.08 -16.95
C PRO A 44 -35.35 4.57 -16.79
N ILE A 45 -34.32 3.83 -16.38
CA ILE A 45 -34.43 2.42 -15.97
C ILE A 45 -34.73 2.35 -14.48
N THR A 46 -35.67 1.48 -14.10
CA THR A 46 -36.09 1.25 -12.72
C THR A 46 -36.04 -0.24 -12.40
N SER A 47 -36.31 -0.61 -11.14
CA SER A 47 -36.49 -2.01 -10.72
C SER A 47 -37.48 -2.77 -11.61
N ASP A 48 -38.50 -2.08 -12.08
CA ASP A 48 -39.60 -2.67 -12.83
C ASP A 48 -39.32 -2.64 -14.35
N LYS A 49 -38.57 -1.65 -14.85
CA LYS A 49 -38.15 -1.55 -16.25
C LYS A 49 -36.63 -1.65 -16.35
N ARG A 50 -36.15 -2.89 -16.27
CA ARG A 50 -34.73 -3.21 -16.06
C ARG A 50 -33.85 -3.08 -17.30
N TYR A 51 -34.37 -3.05 -18.52
CA TYR A 51 -33.52 -3.08 -19.72
C TYR A 51 -33.75 -1.83 -20.56
N LEU A 52 -32.72 -1.03 -20.78
CA LEU A 52 -32.72 0.08 -21.72
C LEU A 52 -32.26 -0.41 -23.09
N TRP A 53 -33.16 -0.38 -24.05
CA TRP A 53 -32.89 -0.72 -25.44
C TRP A 53 -32.59 0.52 -26.26
N ASN A 54 -31.75 0.37 -27.27
CA ASN A 54 -31.49 1.39 -28.29
C ASN A 54 -31.45 0.78 -29.68
N TYR A 55 -32.02 1.51 -30.64
CA TYR A 55 -31.64 1.40 -32.04
C TYR A 55 -31.45 2.80 -32.62
N ARG A 56 -30.66 2.88 -33.68
CA ARG A 56 -30.40 4.12 -34.42
C ARG A 56 -30.75 4.00 -35.89
N VAL A 57 -31.20 5.13 -36.44
CA VAL A 57 -31.44 5.34 -37.87
C VAL A 57 -30.38 6.32 -38.37
N GLU A 58 -29.52 5.84 -39.26
CA GLU A 58 -28.53 6.65 -39.96
C GLU A 58 -29.11 7.05 -41.32
N LEU A 59 -29.32 8.35 -41.54
CA LEU A 59 -29.72 8.90 -42.83
C LEU A 59 -28.47 9.31 -43.59
N TYR A 60 -28.32 8.84 -44.82
CA TYR A 60 -27.20 9.18 -45.67
C TYR A 60 -27.52 10.34 -46.63
N THR A 61 -26.49 11.03 -47.11
CA THR A 61 -26.61 12.20 -48.00
C THR A 61 -27.25 11.90 -49.35
N ASN A 62 -27.37 10.63 -49.73
CA ASN A 62 -28.05 10.18 -50.95
C ASN A 62 -29.55 9.86 -50.73
N GLY A 63 -30.10 10.15 -49.55
CA GLY A 63 -31.51 9.90 -49.19
C GLY A 63 -31.81 8.48 -48.71
N THR A 64 -30.85 7.56 -48.77
CA THR A 64 -31.02 6.21 -48.20
C THR A 64 -30.83 6.25 -46.67
N SER A 65 -31.38 5.26 -45.97
CA SER A 65 -31.18 5.12 -44.52
C SER A 65 -30.81 3.70 -44.14
N LYS A 66 -30.01 3.56 -43.08
CA LYS A 66 -29.70 2.28 -42.44
C LYS A 66 -30.19 2.31 -41.01
N THR A 67 -30.97 1.30 -40.66
CA THR A 67 -31.49 1.13 -39.30
C THR A 67 -30.82 -0.08 -38.67
N THR A 68 -30.37 0.09 -37.43
CA THR A 68 -29.81 -0.99 -36.61
C THR A 68 -30.91 -1.79 -35.93
N GLU A 69 -30.64 -3.05 -35.57
CA GLU A 69 -31.57 -3.82 -34.75
C GLU A 69 -31.53 -3.34 -33.29
N PRO A 70 -32.64 -3.42 -32.54
CA PRO A 70 -32.67 -3.08 -31.12
C PRO A 70 -31.65 -3.89 -30.32
N THR A 71 -30.83 -3.19 -29.54
CA THR A 71 -29.85 -3.81 -28.63
C THR A 71 -29.99 -3.24 -27.23
N VAL A 72 -29.70 -4.05 -26.21
CA VAL A 72 -29.65 -3.57 -24.82
C VAL A 72 -28.39 -2.75 -24.63
N ILE A 73 -28.57 -1.48 -24.24
CA ILE A 73 -27.46 -0.54 -23.95
C ILE A 73 -27.36 -0.20 -22.45
N GLY A 74 -28.30 -0.66 -21.64
CA GLY A 74 -28.25 -0.51 -20.18
C GLY A 74 -29.13 -1.53 -19.47
N VAL A 75 -28.69 -2.00 -18.30
CA VAL A 75 -29.46 -2.90 -17.43
C VAL A 75 -29.52 -2.32 -16.01
N HIS A 76 -30.68 -2.36 -15.39
CA HIS A 76 -30.88 -2.01 -14.00
C HIS A 76 -30.29 -3.12 -13.13
N GLY A 77 -29.11 -2.85 -12.58
CA GLY A 77 -28.58 -3.63 -11.47
C GLY A 77 -29.43 -3.38 -10.23
N GLU A 78 -29.82 -4.45 -9.54
CA GLU A 78 -30.18 -4.30 -8.13
C GLU A 78 -29.01 -3.63 -7.43
N LYS A 79 -29.31 -2.66 -6.57
CA LYS A 79 -28.32 -1.90 -5.81
C LYS A 79 -27.36 -2.90 -5.14
N GLY A 80 -26.21 -3.13 -5.78
CA GLY A 80 -25.11 -3.83 -5.15
C GLY A 80 -24.79 -3.13 -3.83
N GLU A 81 -24.21 -3.86 -2.88
CA GLU A 81 -23.56 -3.18 -1.76
C GLU A 81 -22.76 -2.00 -2.32
N ARG A 82 -22.96 -0.83 -1.71
CA ARG A 82 -22.31 0.41 -2.10
C ARG A 82 -20.84 0.10 -2.32
N GLY A 83 -20.38 0.11 -3.57
CA GLY A 83 -18.94 0.05 -3.85
C GLY A 83 -18.29 1.09 -2.93
N LEU A 84 -17.28 0.67 -2.15
CA LEU A 84 -16.66 1.50 -1.12
C LEU A 84 -16.57 2.92 -1.64
N GLN A 85 -17.33 3.82 -0.99
CA GLN A 85 -17.33 5.24 -1.29
C GLN A 85 -15.86 5.66 -1.38
N GLY A 86 -15.42 6.12 -2.56
CA GLY A 86 -14.04 6.58 -2.73
C GLY A 86 -13.72 7.51 -1.58
N LEU A 87 -12.59 7.28 -0.90
CA LEU A 87 -12.14 8.05 0.27
C LEU A 87 -12.41 9.53 0.03
N GLN A 88 -13.50 10.03 0.63
CA GLN A 88 -13.76 11.44 0.74
C GLN A 88 -12.63 12.00 1.62
N GLY A 89 -11.96 13.03 1.12
CA GLY A 89 -10.59 13.42 1.49
C GLY A 89 -10.21 13.18 2.96
N LEU A 90 -9.08 12.50 3.15
CA LEU A 90 -8.31 12.62 4.39
C LEU A 90 -7.80 14.07 4.50
N GLN A 91 -8.64 14.94 5.04
CA GLN A 91 -8.12 15.95 5.95
C GLN A 91 -7.78 15.20 7.23
N GLY A 92 -6.48 15.09 7.52
CA GLY A 92 -5.95 14.17 8.52
C GLY A 92 -6.59 14.34 9.90
N ALA A 93 -7.16 13.25 10.40
CA ALA A 93 -7.32 13.02 11.82
C ALA A 93 -6.30 11.95 12.23
N ARG A 94 -5.25 12.41 12.95
CA ARG A 94 -4.34 11.68 13.86
C ARG A 94 -3.71 10.37 13.34
N GLY A 95 -2.46 10.46 12.89
CA GLY A 95 -1.63 9.31 12.51
C GLY A 95 -1.17 8.49 13.72
N GLU A 96 -1.84 7.38 13.99
CA GLU A 96 -1.39 6.36 14.96
C GLU A 96 -1.25 4.96 14.33
N GLN A 97 -1.54 4.79 13.02
CA GLN A 97 -1.47 3.50 12.34
C GLN A 97 -0.78 3.58 10.97
N GLY A 98 0.02 2.56 10.68
CA GLY A 98 0.70 2.40 9.39
C GLY A 98 -0.27 2.07 8.26
N ILE A 99 0.12 2.38 7.03
CA ILE A 99 -0.67 2.11 5.83
C ILE A 99 -0.54 0.62 5.47
N PRO A 100 -1.64 -0.15 5.43
CA PRO A 100 -1.59 -1.57 5.11
C PRO A 100 -1.18 -1.80 3.65
N GLY A 101 -0.18 -2.64 3.45
CA GLY A 101 0.25 -3.18 2.17
C GLY A 101 -0.55 -4.42 1.75
N PRO A 102 -0.35 -4.91 0.52
CA PRO A 102 -0.98 -6.15 0.05
C PRO A 102 -0.59 -7.34 0.93
N ARG A 103 -1.55 -8.25 1.15
CA ARG A 103 -1.34 -9.47 1.94
C ARG A 103 -0.26 -10.33 1.29
N GLY A 104 0.76 -10.72 2.08
CA GLY A 104 1.81 -11.64 1.61
C GLY A 104 1.25 -13.04 1.32
N ALA A 105 2.00 -13.86 0.58
CA ALA A 105 1.64 -15.25 0.29
C ALA A 105 1.49 -16.13 1.57
N ASP A 106 2.00 -15.65 2.70
CA ASP A 106 1.89 -16.23 4.04
C ASP A 106 0.65 -15.76 4.82
N GLY A 107 -0.20 -14.92 4.21
CA GLY A 107 -1.42 -14.42 4.82
C GLY A 107 -1.21 -13.30 5.84
N ARG A 108 -0.03 -12.68 5.96
CA ARG A 108 0.22 -11.55 6.86
C ARG A 108 0.17 -10.20 6.12
N THR A 109 -0.29 -9.16 6.80
CA THR A 109 -0.37 -7.79 6.26
C THR A 109 0.83 -6.99 6.75
N GLN A 110 1.59 -6.41 5.82
CA GLN A 110 2.67 -5.48 6.14
C GLN A 110 2.11 -4.06 6.28
N TYR A 111 2.63 -3.25 7.21
CA TYR A 111 2.22 -1.87 7.43
C TYR A 111 3.38 -0.92 7.13
N THR A 112 3.11 0.14 6.36
CA THR A 112 4.08 1.20 6.05
C THR A 112 3.82 2.40 6.94
N HIS A 113 4.75 2.71 7.81
CA HIS A 113 4.68 3.80 8.77
C HIS A 113 5.46 5.00 8.25
N MET A 114 4.93 6.21 8.49
CA MET A 114 5.60 7.46 8.18
C MET A 114 5.74 8.29 9.45
N ALA A 115 6.95 8.81 9.68
CA ALA A 115 7.24 9.75 10.76
C ALA A 115 8.07 10.93 10.25
N TYR A 116 8.26 11.95 11.07
CA TYR A 116 8.97 13.17 10.73
C TYR A 116 10.03 13.51 11.78
N ALA A 117 11.14 14.12 11.38
CA ALA A 117 12.24 14.50 12.26
C ALA A 117 12.91 15.80 11.81
N ASP A 118 13.64 16.42 12.73
CA ASP A 118 14.42 17.64 12.47
C ASP A 118 15.78 17.31 11.83
N ASN A 119 16.29 16.09 12.00
CA ASN A 119 17.59 15.67 11.46
C ASN A 119 17.61 14.21 10.94
N ALA A 120 18.71 13.85 10.27
CA ALA A 120 18.92 12.55 9.62
C ALA A 120 19.03 11.35 10.57
N THR A 121 19.15 11.60 11.88
CA THR A 121 19.22 10.55 12.93
C THR A 121 17.88 10.37 13.66
N GLY A 122 16.82 11.07 13.25
CA GLY A 122 15.51 10.98 13.89
C GLY A 122 15.33 11.87 15.11
N GLY A 123 16.26 12.80 15.37
CA GLY A 123 16.11 13.80 16.42
C GLY A 123 14.95 14.75 16.12
N GLY A 124 14.16 15.09 17.13
CA GLY A 124 12.91 15.83 16.94
C GLY A 124 11.77 14.99 16.35
N PHE A 125 11.73 13.69 16.67
CA PHE A 125 10.70 12.76 16.22
C PHE A 125 9.28 13.29 16.42
N SER A 126 8.46 13.18 15.37
CA SER A 126 7.07 13.60 15.37
C SER A 126 6.27 12.72 14.41
N GLN A 127 5.04 12.38 14.77
CA GLN A 127 4.07 11.72 13.87
C GLN A 127 3.34 12.74 12.97
N THR A 128 3.59 14.03 13.19
CA THR A 128 3.05 15.13 12.37
C THR A 128 4.18 15.91 11.73
N ASN A 129 3.89 16.47 10.55
CA ASN A 129 4.87 17.07 9.67
C ASN A 129 5.16 18.56 9.94
N THR A 130 4.62 19.11 11.04
CA THR A 130 4.78 20.52 11.39
C THR A 130 6.25 20.85 11.66
N ASP A 131 6.86 21.62 10.74
CA ASP A 131 8.22 22.16 10.81
C ASP A 131 9.39 21.16 10.80
N LYS A 132 9.16 19.92 10.34
CA LYS A 132 10.19 18.87 10.33
C LYS A 132 10.97 18.85 9.00
N ALA A 133 12.26 18.57 9.02
CA ALA A 133 13.13 18.61 7.83
C ALA A 133 13.35 17.24 7.16
N PHE A 134 13.02 16.15 7.86
CA PHE A 134 13.20 14.77 7.43
C PHE A 134 11.89 13.97 7.56
N VAL A 135 11.65 13.05 6.63
CA VAL A 135 10.59 12.05 6.68
C VAL A 135 11.23 10.67 6.84
N GLY A 136 10.71 9.89 7.76
CA GLY A 136 11.15 8.54 8.06
C GLY A 136 10.14 7.53 7.54
N VAL A 137 10.60 6.44 6.93
CA VAL A 137 9.75 5.31 6.55
C VAL A 137 10.19 4.06 7.32
N TYR A 138 9.22 3.34 7.87
CA TYR A 138 9.39 2.07 8.58
C TYR A 138 8.35 1.08 8.07
N ILE A 139 8.70 -0.21 7.93
CA ILE A 139 7.78 -1.25 7.45
C ILE A 139 7.89 -2.45 8.38
N ASP A 140 6.76 -2.89 8.92
CA ASP A 140 6.65 -4.10 9.75
C ASP A 140 5.30 -4.82 9.57
N PHE A 141 4.92 -5.67 10.54
CA PHE A 141 3.63 -6.37 10.57
C PHE A 141 2.71 -5.88 11.70
N ASN A 142 3.06 -4.78 12.38
CA ASN A 142 2.29 -4.18 13.45
C ASN A 142 1.46 -3.03 12.88
N PRO A 143 0.13 -2.99 13.07
CA PRO A 143 -0.66 -1.87 12.62
C PRO A 143 -0.32 -0.54 13.32
N THR A 144 0.30 -0.55 14.50
CA THR A 144 0.60 0.65 15.29
C THR A 144 1.97 1.22 14.96
N ASP A 145 2.06 2.55 14.78
CA ASP A 145 3.32 3.23 14.50
C ASP A 145 4.35 3.04 15.62
N SER A 146 5.60 2.73 15.25
CA SER A 146 6.70 2.74 16.21
C SER A 146 6.94 4.16 16.75
N ARG A 147 7.17 4.26 18.06
CA ARG A 147 7.60 5.52 18.71
C ARG A 147 9.12 5.65 18.80
N ASN A 148 9.85 4.65 18.31
CA ASN A 148 11.30 4.64 18.32
C ASN A 148 11.83 5.22 16.99
N PRO A 149 12.48 6.41 17.00
CA PRO A 149 13.02 7.02 15.78
C PRO A 149 14.08 6.16 15.07
N ALA A 150 14.71 5.20 15.76
CA ALA A 150 15.72 4.32 15.18
C ALA A 150 15.12 3.28 14.19
N ASP A 151 13.82 3.01 14.28
CA ASP A 151 13.14 2.06 13.39
C ASP A 151 12.92 2.65 12.00
N TYR A 152 12.91 3.98 11.90
CA TYR A 152 12.64 4.73 10.68
C TYR A 152 13.91 5.04 9.89
N ARG A 153 13.84 4.94 8.56
CA ARG A 153 14.88 5.42 7.65
C ARG A 153 14.58 6.84 7.19
N TRP A 154 15.37 7.79 7.68
CA TRP A 154 15.16 9.22 7.51
C TRP A 154 15.72 9.75 6.19
N THR A 155 14.87 10.43 5.42
CA THR A 155 15.20 11.11 4.17
C THR A 155 14.77 12.56 4.28
N ARG A 156 15.60 13.50 3.82
CA ARG A 156 15.28 14.93 3.89
C ARG A 156 14.21 15.28 2.86
N TRP A 157 12.96 15.50 3.30
CA TRP A 157 11.84 15.84 2.41
C TRP A 157 11.74 17.33 2.06
N LYS A 158 12.52 18.21 2.73
CA LYS A 158 12.76 19.59 2.26
C LYS A 158 14.02 19.62 1.39
N GLY A 159 13.82 19.32 0.10
CA GLY A 159 14.86 19.30 -0.93
C GLY A 159 14.98 20.62 -1.68
N ARG A 160 16.23 20.95 -1.97
CA ARG A 160 16.72 21.96 -2.92
C ARG A 160 15.99 22.00 -4.25
N ASP A 161 15.54 20.89 -4.82
CA ASP A 161 15.59 20.82 -6.30
C ASP A 161 14.67 19.78 -6.98
N GLY A 162 13.96 18.91 -6.25
CA GLY A 162 12.83 18.12 -6.78
C GLY A 162 13.05 17.29 -8.08
N ALA A 163 14.28 17.03 -8.50
CA ALA A 163 14.55 16.52 -9.87
C ALA A 163 14.71 14.98 -9.98
N ASN A 164 14.64 14.23 -8.87
CA ASN A 164 14.91 12.78 -8.84
C ASN A 164 13.89 12.05 -7.97
N GLY A 165 13.50 10.85 -8.40
CA GLY A 165 12.66 9.92 -7.66
C GLY A 165 13.33 9.35 -6.40
N VAL A 166 12.52 8.87 -5.46
CA VAL A 166 12.96 8.33 -4.17
C VAL A 166 13.33 6.84 -4.32
N ALA A 167 14.59 6.50 -4.09
CA ALA A 167 15.09 5.13 -4.23
C ALA A 167 14.47 4.16 -3.19
N GLY A 168 14.00 3.00 -3.66
CA GLY A 168 13.53 1.87 -2.89
C GLY A 168 14.60 0.80 -2.68
N ARG A 169 14.24 -0.33 -2.06
CA ARG A 169 15.17 -1.44 -1.81
C ARG A 169 15.46 -2.18 -3.13
N ALA A 170 16.73 -2.50 -3.39
CA ALA A 170 17.09 -3.31 -4.54
C ALA A 170 16.41 -4.69 -4.49
N GLY A 171 15.80 -5.10 -5.61
CA GLY A 171 15.18 -6.41 -5.76
C GLY A 171 16.20 -7.55 -5.66
N ALA A 172 15.73 -8.80 -5.58
CA ALA A 172 16.61 -9.98 -5.62
C ALA A 172 17.46 -10.06 -6.90
N ASP A 173 17.08 -9.29 -7.94
CA ASP A 173 17.77 -9.11 -9.21
C ASP A 173 18.79 -7.94 -9.22
N GLY A 174 18.99 -7.26 -8.09
CA GLY A 174 19.96 -6.18 -7.91
C GLY A 174 19.51 -4.80 -8.43
N ARG A 175 18.27 -4.64 -8.92
CA ARG A 175 17.76 -3.36 -9.45
C ARG A 175 17.04 -2.54 -8.39
N THR A 176 17.32 -1.23 -8.35
CA THR A 176 16.73 -0.26 -7.40
C THR A 176 15.50 0.42 -8.00
N PRO A 177 14.29 0.23 -7.46
CA PRO A 177 13.10 0.95 -7.92
C PRO A 177 13.09 2.39 -7.39
N TYR A 178 12.48 3.34 -8.08
CA TYR A 178 12.35 4.76 -7.70
C TYR A 178 10.88 5.16 -7.66
N LEU A 179 10.45 5.80 -6.57
CA LEU A 179 9.12 6.40 -6.42
C LEU A 179 9.14 7.87 -6.87
N HIS A 180 8.28 8.22 -7.82
CA HIS A 180 8.11 9.55 -8.36
C HIS A 180 6.80 10.17 -7.89
N ILE A 181 6.86 11.46 -7.58
CA ILE A 181 5.70 12.26 -7.16
C ILE A 181 5.54 13.44 -8.13
N ALA A 182 4.32 13.66 -8.60
CA ALA A 182 3.99 14.82 -9.43
C ALA A 182 2.70 15.49 -8.93
N TYR A 183 2.43 16.69 -9.43
CA TYR A 183 1.30 17.53 -9.04
C TYR A 183 0.56 18.03 -10.29
N ALA A 184 -0.76 18.20 -10.21
CA ALA A 184 -1.60 18.63 -11.32
C ALA A 184 -2.84 19.41 -10.85
N THR A 185 -3.49 20.12 -11.76
CA THR A 185 -4.79 20.76 -11.53
C THR A 185 -5.98 19.95 -12.06
N SER A 186 -5.72 18.86 -12.80
CA SER A 186 -6.73 17.91 -13.28
C SER A 186 -6.56 16.50 -12.71
N ASN A 187 -7.65 15.73 -12.69
CA ASN A 187 -7.74 14.37 -12.18
C ASN A 187 -6.98 13.30 -12.99
N ASN A 188 -6.37 13.68 -14.10
CA ASN A 188 -5.64 12.81 -15.00
C ASN A 188 -4.25 13.39 -15.36
N GLY A 189 -3.81 14.44 -14.67
CA GLY A 189 -2.52 15.07 -14.90
C GLY A 189 -2.40 15.90 -16.18
N SER A 190 -3.45 16.01 -17.00
CA SER A 190 -3.39 16.73 -18.28
C SER A 190 -3.31 18.25 -18.17
N GLN A 191 -3.57 18.82 -16.98
CA GLN A 191 -3.54 20.26 -16.72
C GLN A 191 -2.67 20.54 -15.51
N GLY A 192 -1.79 21.54 -15.62
CA GLY A 192 -0.93 21.98 -14.52
C GLY A 192 0.07 20.93 -14.03
N PHE A 193 0.48 19.97 -14.88
CA PHE A 193 1.46 18.95 -14.52
C PHE A 193 2.79 19.57 -14.09
N SER A 194 3.31 19.11 -12.96
CA SER A 194 4.66 19.45 -12.52
C SER A 194 5.21 18.34 -11.62
N THR A 195 6.45 17.94 -11.85
CA THR A 195 7.17 17.03 -10.94
C THR A 195 7.79 17.78 -9.75
N THR A 196 7.80 19.12 -9.78
CA THR A 196 8.52 19.94 -8.80
C THR A 196 7.67 21.01 -8.11
N ASP A 197 6.63 21.52 -8.76
CA ASP A 197 5.79 22.62 -8.27
C ASP A 197 4.40 22.13 -7.84
N SER A 198 4.22 22.06 -6.52
CA SER A 198 2.94 21.74 -5.87
C SER A 198 2.02 22.96 -5.67
N THR A 199 2.49 24.17 -5.98
CA THR A 199 1.76 25.41 -5.70
C THR A 199 0.46 25.47 -6.51
N ASN A 200 -0.66 25.67 -5.82
CA ASN A 200 -2.02 25.73 -6.39
C ASN A 200 -2.46 24.49 -7.19
N LYS A 201 -1.75 23.37 -7.06
CA LYS A 201 -2.16 22.09 -7.66
C LYS A 201 -3.23 21.43 -6.79
N THR A 202 -4.22 20.83 -7.42
CA THR A 202 -5.39 20.22 -6.76
C THR A 202 -5.32 18.71 -6.72
N TYR A 203 -4.36 18.09 -7.43
CA TYR A 203 -4.13 16.67 -7.51
C TYR A 203 -2.65 16.32 -7.30
N ILE A 204 -2.37 15.18 -6.65
CA ILE A 204 -1.05 14.56 -6.51
C ILE A 204 -1.02 13.25 -7.29
N GLY A 205 0.07 12.98 -7.99
CA GLY A 205 0.30 11.82 -8.83
C GLY A 205 1.45 10.97 -8.29
N THR A 206 1.33 9.65 -8.32
CA THR A 206 2.42 8.72 -7.93
C THR A 206 2.74 7.72 -9.04
N TYR A 207 4.02 7.41 -9.23
CA TYR A 207 4.54 6.49 -10.24
C TYR A 207 5.80 5.80 -9.71
N THR A 208 6.07 4.56 -10.11
CA THR A 208 7.29 3.84 -9.70
C THR A 208 7.90 3.12 -10.89
N ASP A 209 9.20 3.28 -11.10
CA ASP A 209 9.97 2.52 -12.07
C ASP A 209 11.41 2.27 -11.59
N TYR A 210 12.37 2.02 -12.49
CA TYR A 210 13.79 1.81 -12.18
C TYR A 210 14.68 2.97 -12.68
N THR A 211 14.07 4.08 -13.09
CA THR A 211 14.74 5.27 -13.61
C THR A 211 14.85 6.29 -12.49
N GLN A 212 16.05 6.82 -12.25
CA GLN A 212 16.23 7.80 -11.19
C GLN A 212 15.51 9.13 -11.45
N ALA A 213 15.43 9.55 -12.71
CA ALA A 213 14.81 10.82 -13.11
C ALA A 213 13.28 10.69 -13.16
N ASP A 214 12.57 11.75 -12.75
CA ASP A 214 11.10 11.77 -12.81
C ASP A 214 10.57 11.70 -14.24
N SER A 215 9.52 10.89 -14.45
CA SER A 215 8.82 10.83 -15.73
C SER A 215 8.09 12.16 -15.99
N THR A 216 8.28 12.74 -17.17
CA THR A 216 7.52 13.91 -17.64
C THR A 216 6.17 13.54 -18.26
N ASP A 217 5.87 12.24 -18.40
CA ASP A 217 4.59 11.76 -18.90
C ASP A 217 3.55 11.66 -17.76
N PRO A 218 2.52 12.54 -17.73
CA PRO A 218 1.48 12.52 -16.69
C PRO A 218 0.63 11.24 -16.68
N LYS A 219 0.60 10.46 -17.78
CA LYS A 219 -0.20 9.23 -17.87
C LYS A 219 0.39 8.09 -17.04
N LYS A 220 1.68 8.15 -16.71
CA LYS A 220 2.33 7.15 -15.85
C LYS A 220 1.94 7.29 -14.38
N TYR A 221 1.50 8.49 -13.98
CA TYR A 221 1.14 8.80 -12.61
C TYR A 221 -0.32 8.46 -12.32
N LYS A 222 -0.57 7.88 -11.15
CA LYS A 222 -1.91 7.69 -10.60
C LYS A 222 -2.28 8.90 -9.75
N TRP A 223 -3.34 9.60 -10.14
CA TRP A 223 -3.72 10.93 -9.62
C TRP A 223 -4.82 10.86 -8.54
N ALA A 224 -4.65 11.64 -7.46
CA ALA A 224 -5.61 11.79 -6.36
C ALA A 224 -5.82 13.26 -6.01
N LYS A 225 -7.07 13.69 -5.74
CA LYS A 225 -7.40 15.09 -5.41
C LYS A 225 -6.99 15.41 -3.98
N VAL A 226 -6.24 16.48 -3.76
CA VAL A 226 -5.65 16.87 -2.46
C VAL A 226 -6.09 18.23 -1.93
N LYS A 227 -6.83 19.04 -2.71
CA LYS A 227 -7.31 20.37 -2.28
C LYS A 227 -8.84 20.37 -2.13
N GLY A 228 -9.32 20.47 -0.89
CA GLY A 228 -10.72 20.72 -0.53
C GLY A 228 -10.99 22.21 -0.31
N ASP A 229 -12.26 22.63 -0.44
CA ASP A 229 -12.68 23.99 -0.12
C ASP A 229 -12.52 24.28 1.38
N LYS A 230 -12.13 25.51 1.71
CA LYS A 230 -11.87 25.99 3.08
C LYS A 230 -13.15 25.92 3.92
N GLY A 231 -13.26 24.91 4.78
CA GLY A 231 -14.31 24.82 5.80
C GLY A 231 -14.08 25.84 6.92
N GLU A 232 -15.17 26.37 7.47
CA GLU A 232 -15.17 27.30 8.60
C GLU A 232 -14.51 26.68 9.84
N LYS A 233 -13.90 27.56 10.65
CA LYS A 233 -13.20 27.26 11.89
C LYS A 233 -14.13 26.51 12.87
N GLY A 234 -13.87 25.23 13.08
CA GLY A 234 -14.58 24.42 14.07
C GLY A 234 -14.32 24.92 15.50
N ASP A 235 -15.35 24.81 16.34
CA ASP A 235 -15.33 25.24 17.74
C ASP A 235 -14.24 24.54 18.58
N LYS A 236 -13.83 25.28 19.61
CA LYS A 236 -12.80 24.96 20.62
C LYS A 236 -12.96 23.52 21.14
N GLY A 237 -11.91 22.72 21.00
CA GLY A 237 -11.88 21.32 21.40
C GLY A 237 -12.30 21.07 22.85
N GLU A 238 -13.02 19.96 23.05
CA GLU A 238 -13.42 19.47 24.36
C GLU A 238 -12.20 19.19 25.25
N ARG A 239 -12.41 19.47 26.54
CA ARG A 239 -11.45 19.35 27.65
C ARG A 239 -10.93 17.91 27.73
N GLY A 240 -9.61 17.75 27.89
CA GLY A 240 -8.97 16.43 28.01
C GLY A 240 -9.64 15.54 29.05
N LEU A 241 -9.64 14.22 28.78
CA LEU A 241 -10.16 13.19 29.67
C LEU A 241 -9.64 13.41 31.10
N GLN A 242 -10.58 13.63 32.02
CA GLN A 242 -10.35 13.67 33.45
C GLN A 242 -9.72 12.33 33.87
N GLY A 243 -8.61 12.38 34.63
CA GLY A 243 -7.91 11.19 35.09
C GLY A 243 -8.84 10.18 35.78
N LEU A 244 -8.53 8.89 35.66
CA LEU A 244 -9.27 7.79 36.27
C LEU A 244 -9.66 8.15 37.71
N GLN A 245 -10.97 8.20 37.97
CA GLN A 245 -11.51 8.31 39.32
C GLN A 245 -10.96 7.15 40.14
N GLY A 246 -10.31 7.46 41.27
CA GLY A 246 -9.69 6.45 42.14
C GLY A 246 -10.66 5.32 42.48
N LEU A 247 -10.14 4.09 42.49
CA LEU A 247 -10.90 2.89 42.84
C LEU A 247 -11.67 3.10 44.14
N GLN A 248 -12.92 2.65 44.16
CA GLN A 248 -13.76 2.63 45.36
C GLN A 248 -13.05 1.81 46.43
N GLY A 249 -12.86 2.37 47.63
CA GLY A 249 -12.29 1.63 48.76
C GLY A 249 -13.18 0.42 49.09
N ALA A 250 -12.58 -0.73 49.38
CA ALA A 250 -13.30 -1.83 50.02
C ALA A 250 -13.96 -1.31 51.31
N ARG A 251 -15.20 -1.73 51.60
CA ARG A 251 -15.95 -1.38 52.80
C ARG A 251 -15.08 -1.67 54.04
N GLY A 252 -14.63 -0.61 54.73
CA GLY A 252 -13.89 -0.73 55.97
C GLY A 252 -14.85 -1.09 57.10
N GLU A 253 -14.69 -2.27 57.68
CA GLU A 253 -15.35 -2.61 58.95
C GLU A 253 -14.38 -2.52 60.14
N GLN A 254 -13.11 -2.14 59.90
CA GLN A 254 -12.06 -2.04 60.91
C GLN A 254 -11.02 -0.95 60.56
N GLY A 255 -10.59 -0.16 61.54
CA GLY A 255 -9.53 0.85 61.42
C GLY A 255 -8.16 0.24 61.12
N ILE A 256 -7.27 1.04 60.52
CA ILE A 256 -5.91 0.63 60.13
C ILE A 256 -5.02 0.64 61.39
N PRO A 257 -4.40 -0.49 61.80
CA PRO A 257 -3.53 -0.51 62.98
C PRO A 257 -2.26 0.32 62.75
N GLY A 258 -1.95 1.21 63.70
CA GLY A 258 -0.73 2.01 63.75
C GLY A 258 0.39 1.33 64.57
N PRO A 259 1.60 1.93 64.58
CA PRO A 259 2.70 1.46 65.42
C PRO A 259 2.32 1.48 66.91
N ARG A 260 2.77 0.46 67.65
CA ARG A 260 2.49 0.31 69.09
C ARG A 260 3.07 1.50 69.86
N GLY A 261 2.24 2.16 70.67
CA GLY A 261 2.68 3.26 71.53
C GLY A 261 3.68 2.80 72.59
N ALA A 262 4.42 3.75 73.19
CA ALA A 262 5.35 3.46 74.29
C ALA A 262 4.65 2.87 75.54
N ASP A 263 3.33 3.01 75.62
CA ASP A 263 2.43 2.43 76.63
C ASP A 263 1.94 1.01 76.30
N GLY A 264 2.36 0.44 75.16
CA GLY A 264 2.01 -0.90 74.73
C GLY A 264 0.61 -1.05 74.12
N ARG A 265 -0.12 0.02 73.83
CA ARG A 265 -1.44 -0.04 73.16
C ARG A 265 -1.32 0.20 71.65
N THR A 266 -2.21 -0.42 70.88
CA THR A 266 -2.28 -0.25 69.41
C THR A 266 -3.30 0.84 69.08
N GLN A 267 -2.86 1.89 68.38
CA GLN A 267 -3.75 2.92 67.85
C GLN A 267 -4.35 2.45 66.53
N TYR A 268 -5.59 2.83 66.23
CA TYR A 268 -6.27 2.55 64.99
C TYR A 268 -6.63 3.85 64.27
N THR A 269 -6.28 3.94 62.99
CA THR A 269 -6.64 5.06 62.13
C THR A 269 -7.93 4.73 61.38
N HIS A 270 -8.94 5.55 61.57
CA HIS A 270 -10.24 5.45 60.92
C HIS A 270 -10.37 6.47 59.80
N ILE A 271 -10.94 6.04 58.67
CA ILE A 271 -11.16 6.87 57.50
C ILE A 271 -12.65 6.84 57.14
N ALA A 272 -13.22 8.02 56.96
CA ALA A 272 -14.60 8.19 56.49
C ALA A 272 -14.67 9.26 55.39
N TYR A 273 -15.83 9.39 54.75
CA TYR A 273 -16.06 10.30 53.64
C TYR A 273 -17.33 11.12 53.85
N ALA A 274 -17.35 12.35 53.34
CA ALA A 274 -18.47 13.27 53.51
C ALA A 274 -18.68 14.19 52.29
N ASP A 275 -19.89 14.76 52.21
CA ASP A 275 -20.27 15.74 51.19
C ASP A 275 -19.76 17.14 51.50
N ASN A 276 -19.44 17.44 52.77
CA ASN A 276 -19.02 18.76 53.21
C ASN A 276 -17.99 18.74 54.35
N ALA A 277 -17.45 19.92 54.68
CA ALA A 277 -16.38 20.13 55.65
C ALA A 277 -16.76 19.87 57.12
N VAL A 278 -18.04 19.59 57.41
CA VAL A 278 -18.55 19.32 58.76
C VAL A 278 -19.07 17.89 58.90
N GLY A 279 -18.80 17.01 57.93
CA GLY A 279 -19.18 15.59 57.98
C GLY A 279 -20.60 15.28 57.53
N GLY A 280 -21.31 16.23 56.91
CA GLY A 280 -22.63 15.98 56.32
C GLY A 280 -22.56 14.98 55.17
N GLY A 281 -23.55 14.10 55.08
CA GLY A 281 -23.54 13.01 54.09
C GLY A 281 -22.48 11.93 54.38
N PHE A 282 -22.22 11.66 55.66
CA PHE A 282 -21.27 10.66 56.15
C PHE A 282 -21.41 9.32 55.42
N SER A 283 -20.28 8.75 55.03
CA SER A 283 -20.19 7.46 54.37
C SER A 283 -18.85 6.80 54.69
N GLN A 284 -18.84 5.49 54.86
CA GLN A 284 -17.60 4.70 54.91
C GLN A 284 -17.05 4.40 53.50
N THR A 285 -17.75 4.83 52.45
CA THR A 285 -17.32 4.70 51.05
C THR A 285 -17.16 6.05 50.39
N ASN A 286 -16.19 6.14 49.48
CA ASN A 286 -15.77 7.37 48.81
C ASN A 286 -16.64 7.78 47.60
N THR A 287 -17.75 7.07 47.35
CA THR A 287 -18.60 7.30 46.18
C THR A 287 -19.13 8.73 46.14
N ASN A 288 -18.57 9.53 45.22
CA ASN A 288 -18.90 10.94 45.00
C ASN A 288 -18.69 11.88 46.21
N LYS A 289 -17.86 11.50 47.19
CA LYS A 289 -17.61 12.30 48.39
C LYS A 289 -16.38 13.22 48.24
N PRO A 290 -16.52 14.56 48.28
CA PRO A 290 -15.41 15.51 48.16
C PRO A 290 -14.57 15.72 49.43
N TYR A 291 -15.01 15.22 50.59
CA TYR A 291 -14.28 15.33 51.86
C TYR A 291 -13.90 13.93 52.39
N ILE A 292 -12.72 13.86 52.99
CA ILE A 292 -12.21 12.71 53.73
C ILE A 292 -12.03 13.11 55.19
N GLY A 293 -12.44 12.24 56.10
CA GLY A 293 -12.33 12.41 57.53
C GLY A 293 -11.31 11.44 58.08
N MET A 294 -10.45 11.90 58.99
CA MET A 294 -9.52 11.05 59.72
C MET A 294 -9.73 11.19 61.23
N TYR A 295 -9.76 10.05 61.91
CA TYR A 295 -9.85 9.93 63.36
C TYR A 295 -8.90 8.83 63.84
N VAL A 296 -8.31 8.97 65.02
CA VAL A 296 -7.44 7.95 65.63
C VAL A 296 -7.91 7.69 67.05
N ASP A 297 -8.10 6.42 67.39
CA ASP A 297 -8.34 5.98 68.75
C ASP A 297 -7.68 4.61 69.04
N PHE A 298 -8.11 3.91 70.08
CA PHE A 298 -7.61 2.58 70.46
C PHE A 298 -8.63 1.46 70.20
N ASN A 299 -9.72 1.76 69.50
CA ASN A 299 -10.78 0.83 69.14
C ASN A 299 -10.56 0.33 67.70
N ALA A 300 -10.66 -0.98 67.50
CA ALA A 300 -10.53 -1.55 66.18
C ALA A 300 -11.71 -1.18 65.25
N ALA A 301 -12.92 -1.03 65.80
CA ALA A 301 -14.12 -0.78 65.01
C ALA A 301 -14.27 0.70 64.62
N ASP A 302 -14.73 0.97 63.40
CA ASP A 302 -14.93 2.34 62.90
C ASP A 302 -16.06 3.08 63.65
N SER A 303 -15.81 4.34 64.01
CA SER A 303 -16.82 5.22 64.60
C SER A 303 -17.83 5.67 63.55
N ASN A 304 -19.12 5.55 63.83
CA ASN A 304 -20.21 6.09 63.00
C ASN A 304 -20.55 7.55 63.33
N ASN A 305 -19.84 8.17 64.27
CA ASN A 305 -20.07 9.55 64.66
C ASN A 305 -19.25 10.50 63.76
N PRO A 306 -19.85 11.26 62.84
CA PRO A 306 -19.08 12.15 61.95
C PRO A 306 -18.32 13.26 62.67
N THR A 307 -18.66 13.58 63.93
CA THR A 307 -18.04 14.69 64.68
C THR A 307 -16.67 14.35 65.27
N VAL A 308 -16.30 13.06 65.36
CA VAL A 308 -14.95 12.67 65.83
C VAL A 308 -13.90 12.74 64.73
N TYR A 309 -14.33 12.79 63.47
CA TYR A 309 -13.44 12.89 62.32
C TYR A 309 -13.08 14.34 62.05
N LYS A 310 -11.81 14.58 61.73
CA LYS A 310 -11.38 15.85 61.15
C LYS A 310 -11.47 15.77 59.64
N TRP A 311 -12.33 16.61 59.06
CA TRP A 311 -12.66 16.59 57.64
C TRP A 311 -11.74 17.52 56.84
N THR A 312 -11.16 16.98 55.77
CA THR A 312 -10.33 17.73 54.82
C THR A 312 -10.85 17.46 53.40
N LYS A 313 -10.81 18.48 52.55
CA LYS A 313 -11.20 18.34 51.13
C LYS A 313 -10.06 17.61 50.41
N TRP A 314 -10.33 16.46 49.80
CA TRP A 314 -9.28 15.61 49.22
C TRP A 314 -9.27 15.57 47.69
N LYS A 315 -10.27 16.20 47.05
CA LYS A 315 -10.35 16.36 45.60
C LYS A 315 -9.88 17.78 45.22
N GLY A 316 -8.61 17.95 44.87
CA GLY A 316 -8.14 19.12 44.11
C GLY A 316 -6.95 19.94 44.62
N GLU A 317 -6.19 19.52 45.62
CA GLU A 317 -4.91 20.16 45.98
C GLU A 317 -3.77 19.13 45.92
N ASP A 318 -2.62 19.61 45.44
CA ASP A 318 -1.35 18.98 45.18
C ASP A 318 -0.91 17.98 46.27
N GLY A 319 -0.76 16.70 45.89
CA GLY A 319 -0.40 15.58 46.75
C GLY A 319 1.02 15.61 47.31
N ALA A 320 1.38 16.70 47.99
CA ALA A 320 2.67 16.92 48.66
C ALA A 320 2.58 16.79 50.20
N GLN A 321 1.38 16.64 50.77
CA GLN A 321 1.14 16.58 52.21
C GLN A 321 0.11 15.51 52.59
N GLY A 322 0.28 14.94 53.80
CA GLY A 322 -0.66 14.00 54.39
C GLY A 322 -1.98 14.65 54.83
N VAL A 323 -3.04 13.86 54.97
CA VAL A 323 -4.35 14.34 55.44
C VAL A 323 -4.32 14.49 56.96
N PRO A 324 -4.60 15.68 57.54
CA PRO A 324 -4.55 15.90 58.99
C PRO A 324 -5.76 15.29 59.71
N GLY A 325 -5.51 14.57 60.79
CA GLY A 325 -6.51 14.01 61.70
C GLY A 325 -6.85 14.91 62.89
N ALA A 326 -7.83 14.48 63.70
CA ALA A 326 -8.15 15.13 64.97
C ALA A 326 -6.96 15.05 65.95
N LYS A 327 -6.74 16.12 66.72
CA LYS A 327 -5.64 16.20 67.70
C LYS A 327 -5.85 15.11 68.76
N GLY A 328 -4.84 14.27 68.96
CA GLY A 328 -4.85 13.22 69.97
C GLY A 328 -4.92 13.78 71.39
N ALA A 329 -5.19 12.92 72.38
CA ALA A 329 -5.24 13.32 73.79
C ALA A 329 -3.89 13.91 74.30
N ASP A 330 -2.79 13.55 73.66
CA ASP A 330 -1.42 14.05 73.88
C ASP A 330 -1.17 15.44 73.25
N GLY A 331 -2.14 15.92 72.47
CA GLY A 331 -2.12 17.20 71.84
C GLY A 331 -1.41 17.28 70.48
N ARG A 332 -1.05 16.15 69.87
CA ARG A 332 -0.42 16.09 68.54
C ARG A 332 -1.44 15.83 67.44
N THR A 333 -1.16 16.32 66.23
CA THR A 333 -2.00 16.11 65.04
C THR A 333 -1.42 14.94 64.24
N PRO A 334 -2.13 13.81 64.09
CA PRO A 334 -1.68 12.72 63.22
C PRO A 334 -1.98 13.04 61.75
N TYR A 335 -1.17 12.53 60.83
CA TYR A 335 -1.31 12.70 59.38
C TYR A 335 -1.40 11.33 58.69
N PHE A 336 -2.34 11.19 57.76
CA PHE A 336 -2.48 10.00 56.92
C PHE A 336 -1.89 10.24 55.53
N HIS A 337 -0.94 9.39 55.15
CA HIS A 337 -0.20 9.46 53.90
C HIS A 337 -0.56 8.29 52.99
N ARG A 338 -0.52 8.56 51.68
CA ARG A 338 -0.59 7.53 50.65
C ARG A 338 0.64 7.60 49.77
N ALA A 339 1.10 6.45 49.31
CA ALA A 339 2.12 6.35 48.29
C ALA A 339 1.76 5.25 47.30
N TRP A 340 2.42 5.23 46.16
CA TRP A 340 2.24 4.26 45.10
C TRP A 340 3.58 3.67 44.67
N ALA A 341 3.57 2.41 44.28
CA ALA A 341 4.77 1.70 43.83
C ALA A 341 4.42 0.58 42.84
N ASN A 342 5.46 0.01 42.23
CA ASN A 342 5.39 -1.13 41.31
C ASN A 342 5.84 -2.45 41.94
N SER A 343 6.36 -2.42 43.16
CA SER A 343 6.79 -3.59 43.92
C SER A 343 6.07 -3.71 45.27
N ALA A 344 6.01 -4.94 45.80
CA ALA A 344 5.37 -5.26 47.07
C ALA A 344 6.07 -4.65 48.30
N ASP A 345 7.36 -4.30 48.17
CA ASP A 345 8.16 -3.62 49.19
C ASP A 345 8.21 -2.10 49.01
N GLY A 346 7.52 -1.58 48.00
CA GLY A 346 7.42 -0.15 47.74
C GLY A 346 8.60 0.50 47.05
N ARG A 347 9.69 -0.22 46.79
CA ARG A 347 10.96 0.36 46.34
C ARG A 347 11.00 0.67 44.84
N ASP A 348 10.29 -0.10 44.03
CA ASP A 348 10.22 0.13 42.59
C ASP A 348 9.13 1.15 42.26
N GLY A 349 9.48 2.18 41.50
CA GLY A 349 8.54 3.22 41.06
C GLY A 349 7.81 3.94 42.19
N PHE A 350 8.45 4.09 43.36
CA PHE A 350 7.88 4.81 44.50
C PHE A 350 7.47 6.23 44.14
N SER A 351 6.27 6.63 44.53
CA SER A 351 5.79 8.00 44.40
C SER A 351 4.74 8.33 45.45
N THR A 352 4.82 9.50 46.06
CA THR A 352 3.81 9.99 47.01
C THR A 352 2.72 10.83 46.32
N SER A 353 2.85 11.10 45.02
CA SER A 353 1.96 11.99 44.27
C SER A 353 1.48 11.44 42.92
N ASP A 354 2.22 10.51 42.30
CA ASP A 354 1.88 9.91 41.01
C ASP A 354 1.38 8.47 41.18
N SER A 355 0.09 8.29 40.94
CA SER A 355 -0.59 6.99 40.95
C SER A 355 -0.60 6.30 39.57
N THR A 356 -0.12 6.97 38.52
CA THR A 356 -0.19 6.48 37.15
C THR A 356 0.63 5.21 36.97
N ASN A 357 -0.01 4.16 36.44
CA ASN A 357 0.59 2.85 36.15
C ASN A 357 1.25 2.18 37.37
N LYS A 358 0.78 2.47 38.59
CA LYS A 358 1.32 1.88 39.81
C LYS A 358 0.55 0.62 40.20
N ARG A 359 1.25 -0.39 40.73
CA ARG A 359 0.69 -1.72 41.04
C ARG A 359 0.35 -1.93 42.51
N TYR A 360 0.85 -1.07 43.40
CA TYR A 360 0.66 -1.15 44.85
C TYR A 360 0.28 0.22 45.41
N LEU A 361 -0.60 0.23 46.41
CA LEU A 361 -0.95 1.38 47.25
C LEU A 361 -0.35 1.17 48.64
N GLY A 362 0.49 2.12 49.05
CA GLY A 362 1.08 2.20 50.38
C GLY A 362 0.30 3.16 51.26
N THR A 363 0.06 2.79 52.52
CA THR A 363 -0.52 3.69 53.53
C THR A 363 0.42 3.86 54.72
N LEU A 364 0.49 5.08 55.26
CA LEU A 364 1.28 5.43 56.44
C LEU A 364 0.48 6.40 57.32
N THR A 365 0.61 6.27 58.63
CA THR A 365 0.13 7.30 59.58
C THR A 365 1.26 7.66 60.52
N ASP A 366 1.57 8.94 60.62
CA ASP A 366 2.54 9.47 61.58
C ASP A 366 2.13 10.88 62.07
N PHE A 367 3.07 11.66 62.62
CA PHE A 367 2.85 13.03 63.10
C PHE A 367 3.58 14.09 62.25
N THR A 368 4.04 13.73 61.06
CA THR A 368 4.78 14.58 60.13
C THR A 368 3.84 15.01 59.01
N GLU A 369 3.77 16.31 58.72
CA GLU A 369 2.88 16.82 57.69
C GLU A 369 3.31 16.42 56.26
N ALA A 370 4.62 16.40 56.02
CA ALA A 370 5.21 16.06 54.73
C ALA A 370 5.22 14.54 54.49
N ASP A 371 4.93 14.12 53.26
CA ASP A 371 4.98 12.70 52.89
C ASP A 371 6.39 12.13 53.02
N SER A 372 6.50 10.94 53.62
CA SER A 372 7.78 10.27 53.77
C SER A 372 8.29 9.75 52.43
N GLN A 373 9.56 10.02 52.13
CA GLN A 373 10.23 9.46 50.95
C GLN A 373 10.85 8.08 51.21
N ASP A 374 10.63 7.50 52.40
CA ASP A 374 11.10 6.16 52.75
C ASP A 374 9.98 5.14 52.50
N PRO A 375 10.08 4.31 51.43
CA PRO A 375 9.04 3.34 51.08
C PRO A 375 8.82 2.28 52.15
N THR A 376 9.78 2.04 53.05
CA THR A 376 9.69 1.01 54.09
C THR A 376 8.75 1.39 55.23
N ARG A 377 8.40 2.67 55.35
CA ARG A 377 7.45 3.18 56.34
C ARG A 377 5.99 2.94 55.94
N TYR A 378 5.74 2.68 54.65
CA TYR A 378 4.40 2.43 54.13
C TYR A 378 4.04 0.95 54.21
N LYS A 379 2.77 0.68 54.54
CA LYS A 379 2.19 -0.65 54.42
C LYS A 379 1.60 -0.82 53.02
N TRP A 380 2.20 -1.70 52.22
CA TRP A 380 1.85 -1.89 50.81
C TRP A 380 0.73 -2.92 50.60
N THR A 381 -0.21 -2.60 49.73
CA THR A 381 -1.29 -3.49 49.28
C THR A 381 -1.33 -3.50 47.76
N ALA A 382 -1.36 -4.68 47.13
CA ALA A 382 -1.45 -4.79 45.67
C ALA A 382 -2.80 -4.28 45.15
N LEU A 383 -2.78 -3.49 44.08
CA LEU A 383 -3.96 -2.94 43.43
C LEU A 383 -4.66 -3.96 42.50
N PHE A 384 -3.92 -4.95 41.98
CA PHE A 384 -4.39 -5.83 40.89
C PHE A 384 -4.05 -7.33 41.04
N GLU A 385 -3.72 -7.82 42.23
CA GLU A 385 -3.24 -9.21 42.42
C GLU A 385 -4.21 -10.32 41.96
N ASN A 386 -5.48 -10.00 41.67
CA ASN A 386 -6.51 -10.97 41.27
C ASN A 386 -7.12 -10.73 39.86
N VAL A 387 -6.50 -9.89 39.04
CA VAL A 387 -6.99 -9.61 37.67
C VAL A 387 -6.33 -10.56 36.67
N LYS A 388 -7.07 -11.59 36.24
CA LYS A 388 -6.69 -12.50 35.16
C LYS A 388 -7.54 -12.18 33.94
N VAL A 389 -6.93 -11.84 32.81
CA VAL A 389 -7.67 -11.51 31.58
C VAL A 389 -7.43 -12.60 30.55
N GLY A 390 -8.46 -13.38 30.22
CA GLY A 390 -8.45 -14.23 29.03
C GLY A 390 -9.06 -13.46 27.87
N GLY A 391 -8.36 -13.45 26.74
CA GLY A 391 -8.83 -12.79 25.51
C GLY A 391 -9.56 -13.73 24.54
N ARG A 392 -9.78 -14.99 24.93
CA ARG A 392 -10.36 -16.03 24.08
C ARG A 392 -11.80 -16.32 24.52
N ASN A 393 -12.74 -16.16 23.58
CA ASN A 393 -14.10 -16.67 23.74
C ASN A 393 -14.14 -18.18 23.43
N TYR A 394 -14.69 -18.97 24.35
CA TYR A 394 -14.87 -20.42 24.21
C TYR A 394 -16.23 -20.81 23.61
N ILE A 395 -17.21 -19.91 23.58
CA ILE A 395 -18.52 -20.16 22.97
C ILE A 395 -18.37 -20.06 21.45
N ARG A 396 -18.54 -21.18 20.76
CA ARG A 396 -18.61 -21.26 19.29
C ARG A 396 -20.02 -20.95 18.80
N HIS A 397 -20.17 -20.75 17.49
CA HIS A 397 -21.42 -20.33 16.88
C HIS A 397 -21.93 -19.03 17.51
N TYR A 398 -21.02 -18.06 17.61
CA TYR A 398 -21.22 -16.77 18.28
C TYR A 398 -22.46 -15.99 17.81
N ASP A 399 -22.91 -16.24 16.58
CA ASP A 399 -24.09 -15.67 15.94
C ASP A 399 -25.37 -16.53 16.08
N PHE A 400 -25.32 -17.58 16.91
CA PHE A 400 -26.33 -18.62 17.11
C PHE A 400 -26.59 -19.54 15.92
N ASP A 401 -25.79 -19.49 14.84
CA ASP A 401 -25.93 -20.41 13.72
C ASP A 401 -25.57 -21.83 14.14
N GLY A 402 -26.46 -22.81 13.98
CA GLY A 402 -26.24 -24.19 14.46
C GLY A 402 -26.40 -24.42 15.97
N LEU A 403 -26.72 -23.39 16.78
CA LEU A 403 -27.06 -23.57 18.20
C LEU A 403 -28.55 -23.76 18.46
N LEU A 404 -29.41 -23.43 17.49
CA LEU A 404 -30.86 -23.54 17.62
C LEU A 404 -31.37 -24.90 17.09
N PRO A 405 -32.43 -25.48 17.69
CA PRO A 405 -33.12 -25.02 18.88
C PRO A 405 -32.30 -25.24 20.16
N LEU A 406 -32.63 -24.47 21.20
CA LEU A 406 -32.13 -24.72 22.55
C LEU A 406 -32.98 -25.82 23.20
N SER A 407 -32.44 -26.44 24.25
CA SER A 407 -33.17 -27.47 25.00
C SER A 407 -34.13 -26.79 25.97
N GLY A 408 -35.42 -27.08 25.84
CA GLY A 408 -36.46 -26.57 26.74
C GLY A 408 -36.50 -27.38 28.04
N SER A 409 -36.61 -26.68 29.17
CA SER A 409 -37.06 -27.26 30.44
C SER A 409 -38.32 -26.52 30.79
N PHE A 410 -39.49 -27.18 30.71
CA PHE A 410 -40.85 -26.61 30.85
C PHE A 410 -40.84 -25.20 31.48
N PRO A 411 -41.34 -24.15 30.83
CA PRO A 411 -42.25 -24.13 29.68
C PRO A 411 -41.62 -24.44 28.31
N THR A 412 -42.46 -24.53 27.27
CA THR A 412 -42.05 -24.69 25.86
C THR A 412 -41.74 -23.36 25.20
N TRP A 413 -40.83 -23.38 24.22
CA TRP A 413 -40.28 -22.19 23.58
C TRP A 413 -40.14 -22.35 22.08
N ASN A 414 -40.29 -21.25 21.35
CA ASN A 414 -39.88 -21.09 19.96
C ASN A 414 -38.57 -20.30 19.90
N TYR A 415 -37.60 -20.73 19.10
CA TYR A 415 -36.29 -20.09 18.99
C TYR A 415 -36.04 -19.60 17.57
N GLU A 416 -35.65 -18.34 17.45
CA GLU A 416 -35.35 -17.71 16.16
C GLU A 416 -33.97 -17.05 16.24
N ARG A 417 -33.18 -17.23 15.17
CA ARG A 417 -31.98 -16.44 14.92
C ARG A 417 -32.41 -15.22 14.11
N VAL A 418 -32.26 -14.02 14.68
CA VAL A 418 -32.78 -12.77 14.12
C VAL A 418 -31.62 -11.82 13.85
N VAL A 419 -31.67 -11.13 12.71
CA VAL A 419 -30.68 -10.09 12.38
C VAL A 419 -30.75 -8.96 13.40
N ASP A 420 -29.62 -8.61 13.99
CA ASP A 420 -29.45 -7.48 14.89
C ASP A 420 -28.15 -6.73 14.53
N PRO A 421 -28.23 -5.60 13.82
CA PRO A 421 -27.05 -4.81 13.43
C PRO A 421 -26.23 -4.27 14.60
N ALA A 422 -26.81 -4.23 15.81
CA ALA A 422 -26.10 -3.78 17.01
C ALA A 422 -25.34 -4.91 17.71
N ALA A 423 -25.65 -6.18 17.41
CA ALA A 423 -24.87 -7.34 17.87
C ALA A 423 -23.54 -7.40 17.12
N LYS A 424 -22.45 -7.80 17.78
CA LYS A 424 -21.13 -7.95 17.12
C LYS A 424 -21.12 -9.08 16.11
N SER A 425 -21.96 -10.09 16.30
CA SER A 425 -22.20 -11.17 15.35
C SER A 425 -23.10 -10.76 14.17
N GLY A 426 -23.82 -9.63 14.28
CA GLY A 426 -24.90 -9.26 13.38
C GLY A 426 -26.22 -10.00 13.65
N TYR A 427 -26.27 -10.90 14.64
CA TYR A 427 -27.44 -11.72 14.94
C TYR A 427 -27.67 -11.88 16.45
N MET A 428 -28.94 -12.05 16.83
CA MET A 428 -29.35 -12.34 18.19
C MET A 428 -30.27 -13.57 18.23
N LEU A 429 -30.31 -14.22 19.39
CA LEU A 429 -31.34 -15.19 19.74
C LEU A 429 -32.60 -14.45 20.18
N LYS A 430 -33.74 -14.84 19.62
CA LYS A 430 -35.08 -14.50 20.10
C LYS A 430 -35.77 -15.80 20.55
N ALA A 431 -35.98 -15.95 21.84
CA ALA A 431 -36.71 -17.08 22.43
C ALA A 431 -38.10 -16.62 22.88
N THR A 432 -39.16 -17.13 22.24
CA THR A 432 -40.55 -16.78 22.55
C THR A 432 -41.21 -17.92 23.31
N CYS A 433 -41.74 -17.63 24.50
CA CYS A 433 -42.45 -18.58 25.34
C CYS A 433 -43.80 -18.96 24.70
N THR A 434 -44.03 -20.25 24.46
CA THR A 434 -45.26 -20.74 23.81
C THR A 434 -46.24 -21.37 24.79
N GLN A 435 -45.81 -21.61 26.03
CA GLN A 435 -46.64 -22.16 27.11
C GLN A 435 -46.29 -21.46 28.42
N ALA A 436 -47.27 -21.06 29.23
CA ALA A 436 -46.97 -20.44 30.52
C ALA A 436 -46.38 -21.47 31.52
N GLY A 437 -45.47 -21.05 32.40
CA GLY A 437 -44.85 -21.96 33.36
C GLY A 437 -43.64 -21.41 34.13
N ASN A 438 -43.03 -22.29 34.92
CA ASN A 438 -41.80 -22.02 35.69
C ASN A 438 -40.66 -22.87 35.15
N GLY A 439 -39.51 -22.27 34.86
CA GLY A 439 -38.37 -22.94 34.23
C GLY A 439 -37.77 -22.06 33.14
N GLY A 440 -37.47 -22.62 31.98
CA GLY A 440 -36.95 -21.84 30.86
C GLY A 440 -36.23 -22.72 29.85
N PHE A 441 -34.98 -22.39 29.53
CA PHE A 441 -34.23 -23.11 28.52
C PHE A 441 -32.75 -23.20 28.85
N HIS A 442 -32.09 -24.16 28.22
CA HIS A 442 -30.68 -24.44 28.43
C HIS A 442 -29.99 -24.92 27.16
N LYS A 443 -28.67 -24.79 27.13
CA LYS A 443 -27.82 -25.32 26.06
C LYS A 443 -26.42 -25.57 26.60
N VAL A 444 -25.77 -26.61 26.10
CA VAL A 444 -24.32 -26.77 26.27
C VAL A 444 -23.63 -25.85 25.27
N PHE A 445 -23.35 -24.61 25.66
CA PHE A 445 -22.58 -23.67 24.83
C PHE A 445 -21.09 -24.01 24.78
N PHE A 446 -20.57 -24.57 25.87
CA PHE A 446 -19.22 -25.08 26.00
C PHE A 446 -19.18 -26.15 27.11
N ASP A 447 -18.39 -27.20 26.92
CA ASP A 447 -18.30 -28.30 27.88
C ASP A 447 -17.19 -28.05 28.91
N LEU A 448 -17.57 -27.63 30.12
CA LEU A 448 -16.65 -27.35 31.23
C LEU A 448 -16.37 -28.57 32.12
N ARG A 449 -16.74 -29.79 31.71
CA ARG A 449 -16.56 -30.99 32.53
C ARG A 449 -15.13 -31.49 32.58
N ALA A 450 -14.32 -31.20 31.56
CA ALA A 450 -12.96 -31.70 31.47
C ALA A 450 -12.11 -31.23 32.66
N ASP A 451 -11.21 -32.11 33.13
CA ASP A 451 -10.36 -31.86 34.30
C ASP A 451 -9.50 -30.60 34.16
N GLU A 452 -9.13 -30.25 32.92
CA GLU A 452 -8.35 -29.05 32.61
C GLU A 452 -9.05 -27.73 33.01
N PHE A 453 -10.38 -27.75 33.18
CA PHE A 453 -11.15 -26.58 33.57
C PHE A 453 -11.42 -26.52 35.07
N GLN A 454 -11.38 -27.64 35.80
CA GLN A 454 -11.75 -27.65 37.22
C GLN A 454 -10.87 -26.70 38.04
N GLY A 455 -11.50 -25.88 38.88
CA GLY A 455 -10.83 -24.88 39.71
C GLY A 455 -10.34 -23.63 38.96
N LYS A 456 -10.45 -23.56 37.63
CA LYS A 456 -10.10 -22.34 36.89
C LYS A 456 -11.12 -21.24 37.14
N ASP A 457 -10.62 -20.01 37.24
CA ASP A 457 -11.47 -18.82 37.18
C ASP A 457 -11.96 -18.66 35.74
N MET A 458 -13.26 -18.58 35.55
CA MET A 458 -13.91 -18.34 34.27
C MET A 458 -14.89 -17.18 34.42
N THR A 459 -15.08 -16.42 33.35
CA THR A 459 -16.06 -15.35 33.28
C THR A 459 -16.95 -15.54 32.07
N TRP A 460 -18.27 -15.60 32.28
CA TRP A 460 -19.24 -15.54 31.20
C TRP A 460 -19.93 -14.18 31.16
N SER A 461 -20.32 -13.77 29.95
CA SER A 461 -21.08 -12.55 29.76
C SER A 461 -21.92 -12.56 28.49
N TRP A 462 -23.03 -11.84 28.50
CA TRP A 462 -23.90 -11.63 27.33
C TRP A 462 -24.76 -10.39 27.53
N ASP A 463 -25.19 -9.82 26.41
CA ASP A 463 -26.23 -8.80 26.39
C ASP A 463 -27.59 -9.49 26.36
N ILE A 464 -28.47 -9.09 27.28
CA ILE A 464 -29.81 -9.68 27.43
C ILE A 464 -30.84 -8.61 27.72
N LYS A 465 -32.05 -8.83 27.19
CA LYS A 465 -33.28 -8.12 27.57
C LYS A 465 -34.48 -9.05 27.45
N THR A 466 -35.59 -8.67 28.06
CA THR A 466 -36.84 -9.43 28.02
C THR A 466 -38.01 -8.56 27.56
N SER A 467 -39.11 -9.15 27.08
CA SER A 467 -40.32 -8.41 26.66
C SER A 467 -40.98 -7.61 27.79
N ARG A 468 -40.72 -8.02 29.03
CA ARG A 468 -41.11 -7.36 30.29
C ARG A 468 -40.06 -7.65 31.35
N PRO A 469 -40.00 -6.89 32.46
CA PRO A 469 -39.08 -7.23 33.54
C PRO A 469 -39.31 -8.64 34.09
N VAL A 470 -38.24 -9.46 34.12
CA VAL A 470 -38.26 -10.85 34.61
C VAL A 470 -37.03 -11.08 35.49
N THR A 471 -37.24 -11.74 36.63
CA THR A 471 -36.14 -12.16 37.51
C THR A 471 -35.79 -13.62 37.24
N PHE A 472 -34.58 -13.86 36.76
CA PHE A 472 -34.02 -15.19 36.58
C PHE A 472 -33.49 -15.70 37.93
N TYR A 473 -33.99 -16.84 38.40
CA TYR A 473 -33.50 -17.46 39.64
C TYR A 473 -32.20 -18.25 39.41
N ALA A 474 -31.93 -18.66 38.16
CA ALA A 474 -30.67 -19.25 37.74
C ALA A 474 -30.36 -18.85 36.30
N MET A 475 -29.20 -18.23 36.10
CA MET A 475 -28.68 -17.85 34.79
C MET A 475 -27.18 -18.17 34.75
N GLY A 476 -26.70 -18.82 33.71
CA GLY A 476 -25.26 -19.12 33.56
C GLY A 476 -24.94 -20.61 33.44
N PHE A 477 -23.65 -20.94 33.50
CA PHE A 477 -23.14 -22.31 33.43
C PHE A 477 -23.35 -23.05 34.75
N GLU A 478 -23.95 -24.24 34.71
CA GLU A 478 -24.24 -25.07 35.90
C GLU A 478 -22.99 -25.65 36.57
N ALA A 479 -21.86 -25.66 35.88
CA ALA A 479 -20.55 -26.08 36.40
C ALA A 479 -19.92 -25.03 37.35
N GLY A 480 -20.70 -24.51 38.30
CA GLY A 480 -20.27 -23.51 39.30
C GLY A 480 -20.53 -22.05 38.92
N GLY A 481 -20.99 -21.78 37.70
CA GLY A 481 -21.15 -20.43 37.15
C GLY A 481 -22.54 -19.81 37.25
N LEU A 482 -23.47 -20.39 38.00
CA LEU A 482 -24.83 -19.83 38.10
C LEU A 482 -24.85 -18.50 38.86
N LYS A 483 -25.33 -17.46 38.20
CA LYS A 483 -25.76 -16.22 38.83
C LYS A 483 -27.24 -16.34 39.21
N ARG A 484 -27.56 -16.08 40.47
CA ARG A 484 -28.92 -16.18 41.01
C ARG A 484 -29.55 -14.81 41.17
N THR A 485 -30.87 -14.74 41.09
CA THR A 485 -31.66 -13.52 41.32
C THR A 485 -31.23 -12.37 40.39
N VAL A 486 -31.22 -12.62 39.09
CA VAL A 486 -30.84 -11.64 38.06
C VAL A 486 -32.09 -10.99 37.51
N LEU A 487 -32.32 -9.72 37.85
CA LEU A 487 -33.39 -8.91 37.25
C LEU A 487 -32.94 -8.45 35.85
N VAL A 488 -33.71 -8.83 34.83
CA VAL A 488 -33.54 -8.36 33.45
C VAL A 488 -34.73 -7.50 33.08
N SER A 489 -34.48 -6.33 32.50
CA SER A 489 -35.50 -5.37 32.08
C SER A 489 -35.78 -5.47 30.58
N THR A 490 -36.59 -4.54 30.07
CA THR A 490 -36.85 -4.37 28.64
C THR A 490 -35.70 -3.72 27.87
N GLU A 491 -34.72 -3.17 28.59
CA GLU A 491 -33.54 -2.54 28.02
C GLU A 491 -32.37 -3.52 27.95
N TRP A 492 -31.53 -3.35 26.93
CA TRP A 492 -30.32 -4.16 26.80
C TRP A 492 -29.38 -3.92 27.97
N THR A 493 -29.00 -5.01 28.65
CA THR A 493 -28.02 -4.97 29.72
C THR A 493 -27.01 -6.09 29.53
N ARG A 494 -25.72 -5.77 29.71
CA ARG A 494 -24.67 -6.78 29.71
C ARG A 494 -24.56 -7.40 31.09
N ILE A 495 -24.90 -8.67 31.20
CA ILE A 495 -24.76 -9.43 32.44
C ILE A 495 -23.42 -10.14 32.41
N ILE A 496 -22.67 -9.99 33.50
CA ILE A 496 -21.34 -10.58 33.69
C ILE A 496 -21.34 -11.40 34.98
N ASN A 497 -20.69 -12.55 34.97
CA ASN A 497 -20.43 -13.35 36.15
C ASN A 497 -19.07 -14.04 36.07
N THR A 498 -18.27 -13.88 37.12
CA THR A 498 -17.01 -14.60 37.32
C THR A 498 -17.23 -15.71 38.33
N PHE A 499 -16.67 -16.88 38.06
CA PHE A 499 -16.84 -18.07 38.87
C PHE A 499 -15.62 -18.98 38.79
N GLN A 500 -15.48 -19.85 39.77
CA GLN A 500 -14.56 -20.99 39.68
C GLN A 500 -15.32 -22.21 39.18
N VAL A 501 -14.76 -22.88 38.16
CA VAL A 501 -15.36 -24.10 37.64
C VAL A 501 -15.35 -25.16 38.72
N SER A 502 -16.53 -25.65 39.06
CA SER A 502 -16.74 -26.73 40.03
C SER A 502 -17.87 -27.61 39.52
N PHE A 503 -17.55 -28.48 38.55
CA PHE A 503 -18.53 -29.43 38.04
C PHE A 503 -18.92 -30.45 39.11
N ARG A 504 -20.22 -30.77 39.20
CA ARG A 504 -20.74 -31.76 40.16
C ARG A 504 -21.69 -32.76 39.51
N GLN A 505 -22.66 -32.28 38.75
CA GLN A 505 -23.71 -33.11 38.16
C GLN A 505 -24.20 -32.55 36.83
N TYR A 506 -24.60 -31.27 36.82
CA TYR A 506 -25.10 -30.58 35.63
C TYR A 506 -24.03 -29.64 35.05
N TYR A 507 -24.08 -29.42 33.74
CA TYR A 507 -23.04 -28.71 33.00
C TYR A 507 -23.56 -27.83 31.86
N SER A 508 -24.88 -27.67 31.72
CA SER A 508 -25.43 -26.79 30.69
C SER A 508 -25.32 -25.33 31.11
N CYS A 509 -25.51 -24.42 30.16
CA CYS A 509 -25.84 -23.03 30.44
C CYS A 509 -27.36 -22.87 30.47
N VAL A 510 -27.91 -22.30 31.54
CA VAL A 510 -29.36 -22.22 31.79
C VAL A 510 -29.85 -20.78 31.87
N PHE A 511 -31.12 -20.59 31.54
CA PHE A 511 -31.87 -19.33 31.67
C PHE A 511 -33.23 -19.65 32.29
N TYR A 512 -33.28 -19.73 33.62
CA TYR A 512 -34.48 -20.13 34.33
C TYR A 512 -35.08 -19.01 35.17
N ALA A 513 -36.39 -18.84 35.03
CA ALA A 513 -37.20 -17.88 35.78
C ALA A 513 -38.56 -18.49 36.15
N THR A 514 -39.30 -17.80 37.01
CA THR A 514 -40.66 -18.17 37.39
C THR A 514 -41.69 -17.26 36.73
N GLY A 515 -42.87 -17.79 36.45
CA GLY A 515 -44.02 -17.00 35.99
C GLY A 515 -43.90 -16.54 34.55
N TRP A 516 -43.38 -17.37 33.64
CA TRP A 516 -43.43 -17.10 32.21
C TRP A 516 -44.88 -17.11 31.71
N GLN A 517 -45.21 -16.18 30.83
CA GLN A 517 -46.49 -16.05 30.15
C GLN A 517 -46.31 -16.39 28.67
N VAL A 518 -47.38 -16.88 28.03
CA VAL A 518 -47.37 -17.10 26.58
C VAL A 518 -47.13 -15.76 25.88
N GLY A 519 -46.17 -15.73 24.96
CA GLY A 519 -45.76 -14.53 24.25
C GLY A 519 -44.62 -13.73 24.91
N ASP A 520 -44.17 -14.11 26.12
CA ASP A 520 -42.96 -13.53 26.68
C ASP A 520 -41.75 -13.85 25.79
N VAL A 521 -40.84 -12.89 25.65
CA VAL A 521 -39.66 -13.03 24.80
C VAL A 521 -38.39 -12.75 25.58
N VAL A 522 -37.38 -13.59 25.38
CA VAL A 522 -36.00 -13.35 25.83
C VAL A 522 -35.12 -13.12 24.62
N TYR A 523 -34.38 -12.02 24.62
CA TYR A 523 -33.40 -11.69 23.59
C TYR A 523 -32.00 -11.79 24.15
N ILE A 524 -31.11 -12.52 23.48
CA ILE A 524 -29.72 -12.70 23.90
C ILE A 524 -28.82 -12.43 22.70
N ARG A 525 -27.76 -11.62 22.91
CA ARG A 525 -26.70 -11.41 21.92
C ARG A 525 -25.34 -11.35 22.58
N ASP A 526 -24.31 -11.46 21.75
CA ASP A 526 -22.90 -11.31 22.15
C ASP A 526 -22.46 -12.22 23.32
N PRO A 527 -22.71 -13.56 23.23
CA PRO A 527 -22.36 -14.50 24.28
C PRO A 527 -20.86 -14.76 24.34
N GLN A 528 -20.31 -14.71 25.55
CA GLN A 528 -18.92 -14.99 25.82
C GLN A 528 -18.74 -15.90 27.03
N LEU A 529 -17.73 -16.76 26.94
CA LEU A 529 -17.11 -17.46 28.05
C LEU A 529 -15.60 -17.32 27.87
N GLU A 530 -14.91 -16.83 28.90
CA GLU A 530 -13.48 -16.51 28.86
C GLU A 530 -12.80 -17.06 30.13
N GLU A 531 -11.55 -17.50 30.01
CA GLU A 531 -10.73 -17.84 31.18
C GLU A 531 -10.30 -16.55 31.89
N GLY A 532 -10.36 -16.50 33.21
CA GLY A 532 -10.00 -15.34 34.01
C GLY A 532 -11.18 -14.62 34.67
N THR A 533 -10.88 -13.48 35.27
CA THR A 533 -11.75 -12.72 36.18
C THR A 533 -12.33 -11.44 35.58
N VAL A 534 -12.10 -11.20 34.28
CA VAL A 534 -12.57 -10.00 33.57
C VAL A 534 -13.26 -10.42 32.27
N ALA A 535 -14.48 -9.94 32.08
CA ALA A 535 -15.16 -10.01 30.79
C ALA A 535 -14.56 -8.96 29.85
N THR A 536 -14.08 -9.40 28.69
CA THR A 536 -13.54 -8.49 27.69
C THR A 536 -14.62 -8.01 26.71
N THR A 537 -14.25 -7.14 25.77
CA THR A 537 -15.16 -6.71 24.71
C THR A 537 -15.64 -7.92 23.89
N PRO A 538 -16.94 -7.97 23.52
CA PRO A 538 -17.49 -9.10 22.79
C PRO A 538 -16.81 -9.40 21.47
N ARG A 539 -16.51 -10.68 21.28
CA ARG A 539 -15.83 -11.21 20.10
C ARG A 539 -16.22 -12.66 19.82
N PRO A 540 -16.22 -13.09 18.55
CA PRO A 540 -16.40 -14.50 18.20
C PRO A 540 -15.28 -15.39 18.73
N ALA A 541 -15.55 -16.69 18.87
CA ALA A 541 -14.50 -17.66 19.14
C ALA A 541 -13.48 -17.68 17.98
N PRO A 542 -12.18 -17.92 18.24
CA PRO A 542 -11.18 -18.05 17.18
C PRO A 542 -11.57 -19.09 16.11
N GLU A 543 -12.27 -20.15 16.50
CA GLU A 543 -12.78 -21.17 15.60
C GLU A 543 -13.86 -20.68 14.65
N ASP A 544 -14.77 -19.80 15.11
CA ASP A 544 -15.79 -19.21 14.25
C ASP A 544 -15.13 -18.28 13.23
N VAL A 545 -14.13 -17.50 13.66
CA VAL A 545 -13.33 -16.65 12.77
C VAL A 545 -12.56 -17.49 11.76
N GLN A 546 -11.95 -18.60 12.19
CA GLN A 546 -11.22 -19.49 11.29
C GLN A 546 -12.17 -20.19 10.31
N ALA A 547 -13.37 -20.59 10.73
CA ALA A 547 -14.38 -21.18 9.85
C ALA A 547 -14.87 -20.17 8.80
N ASP A 548 -15.08 -18.90 9.19
CA ASP A 548 -15.42 -17.82 8.24
C ASP A 548 -14.25 -17.52 7.28
N ILE A 549 -13.01 -17.53 7.76
CA ILE A 549 -11.82 -17.41 6.90
C ILE A 549 -11.73 -18.60 5.95
N ASN A 550 -11.90 -19.83 6.43
CA ASN A 550 -11.81 -21.03 5.62
C ASN A 550 -12.92 -21.07 4.56
N SER A 551 -14.16 -20.75 4.92
CA SER A 551 -15.27 -20.72 3.96
C SER A 551 -15.06 -19.64 2.89
N LYS A 552 -14.51 -18.48 3.26
CA LYS A 552 -14.12 -17.42 2.29
C LYS A 552 -12.87 -17.76 1.49
N ALA A 553 -11.96 -18.55 2.04
CA ALA A 553 -10.77 -19.04 1.35
C ALA A 553 -11.14 -20.12 0.32
N ASP A 554 -12.06 -21.02 0.67
CA ASP A 554 -12.62 -22.03 -0.23
C ASP A 554 -13.47 -21.39 -1.35
N GLN A 555 -14.09 -20.24 -1.07
CA GLN A 555 -14.77 -19.41 -2.08
C GLN A 555 -13.80 -18.50 -2.88
N GLY A 556 -12.54 -18.39 -2.47
CA GLY A 556 -11.54 -17.47 -3.05
C GLY A 556 -10.94 -17.91 -4.38
N LEU A 557 -11.27 -19.11 -4.85
CA LEU A 557 -10.91 -19.61 -6.18
C LEU A 557 -12.04 -20.52 -6.69
N THR A 558 -13.18 -19.94 -7.08
CA THR A 558 -14.22 -20.77 -7.68
C THR A 558 -13.67 -21.36 -8.99
N GLN A 559 -14.01 -22.62 -9.28
CA GLN A 559 -13.64 -23.27 -10.55
C GLN A 559 -14.09 -22.41 -11.76
N GLU A 560 -15.17 -21.65 -11.59
CA GLU A 560 -15.65 -20.66 -12.57
C GLU A 560 -14.72 -19.46 -12.73
N GLN A 561 -14.12 -18.92 -11.66
CA GLN A 561 -13.10 -17.86 -11.77
C GLN A 561 -11.82 -18.38 -12.42
N LEU A 562 -11.44 -19.64 -12.15
CA LEU A 562 -10.30 -20.29 -12.80
C LEU A 562 -10.58 -20.55 -14.29
N ASN A 563 -11.78 -21.02 -14.61
CA ASN A 563 -12.22 -21.24 -15.99
C ASN A 563 -12.36 -19.91 -16.74
N ALA A 564 -12.92 -18.87 -16.12
CA ALA A 564 -13.04 -17.53 -16.70
C ALA A 564 -11.67 -16.85 -16.86
N LEU A 565 -10.72 -17.07 -15.95
CA LEU A 565 -9.35 -16.59 -16.08
C LEU A 565 -8.60 -17.36 -17.17
N ASN A 566 -8.81 -18.67 -17.29
CA ASN A 566 -8.26 -19.47 -18.38
C ASN A 566 -8.86 -19.08 -19.73
N GLU A 567 -10.17 -18.87 -19.83
CA GLU A 567 -10.83 -18.35 -21.03
C GLU A 567 -10.32 -16.96 -21.37
N LYS A 568 -10.21 -16.06 -20.39
CA LYS A 568 -9.66 -14.72 -20.60
C LYS A 568 -8.18 -14.76 -20.99
N SER A 569 -7.39 -15.66 -20.44
CA SER A 569 -5.99 -15.87 -20.83
C SER A 569 -5.88 -16.43 -22.25
N GLN A 570 -6.74 -17.38 -22.64
CA GLN A 570 -6.80 -17.90 -24.00
C GLN A 570 -7.24 -16.83 -25.01
N ILE A 571 -8.23 -16.01 -24.66
CA ILE A 571 -8.67 -14.86 -25.48
C ILE A 571 -7.54 -13.84 -25.59
N LEU A 572 -6.87 -13.49 -24.49
CA LEU A 572 -5.77 -12.51 -24.51
C LEU A 572 -4.54 -13.05 -25.25
N GLU A 573 -4.26 -14.35 -25.16
CA GLU A 573 -3.19 -15.01 -25.92
C GLU A 573 -3.55 -15.10 -27.41
N ALA A 574 -4.82 -15.35 -27.76
CA ALA A 574 -5.30 -15.30 -29.13
C ALA A 574 -5.28 -13.87 -29.70
N GLU A 575 -5.66 -12.87 -28.91
CA GLU A 575 -5.57 -11.45 -29.26
C GLU A 575 -4.12 -10.98 -29.38
N MET A 576 -3.21 -11.43 -28.49
CA MET A 576 -1.79 -11.14 -28.60
C MET A 576 -1.15 -11.87 -29.78
N LYS A 577 -1.49 -13.14 -30.04
CA LYS A 577 -1.05 -13.86 -31.25
C LYS A 577 -1.59 -13.18 -32.51
N ALA A 578 -2.85 -12.75 -32.53
CA ALA A 578 -3.43 -11.99 -33.64
C ALA A 578 -2.78 -10.61 -33.82
N LYS A 579 -2.46 -9.90 -32.73
CA LYS A 579 -1.73 -8.63 -32.75
C LYS A 579 -0.29 -8.81 -33.20
N VAL A 580 0.42 -9.84 -32.72
CA VAL A 580 1.77 -10.21 -33.17
C VAL A 580 1.74 -10.65 -34.64
N SER A 581 0.69 -11.33 -35.09
CA SER A 581 0.48 -11.64 -36.51
C SER A 581 0.16 -10.39 -37.33
N MET A 582 -0.57 -9.40 -36.80
CA MET A 582 -0.81 -8.11 -37.45
C MET A 582 0.44 -7.21 -37.46
N GLU A 583 1.25 -7.23 -36.41
CA GLU A 583 2.55 -6.54 -36.35
C GLU A 583 3.56 -7.23 -37.25
N ALA A 584 3.63 -8.57 -37.26
CA ALA A 584 4.45 -9.32 -38.20
C ALA A 584 3.98 -9.12 -39.65
N PHE A 585 2.67 -9.01 -39.90
CA PHE A 585 2.14 -8.66 -41.23
C PHE A 585 2.45 -7.21 -41.59
N SER A 586 2.36 -6.27 -40.65
CA SER A 586 2.73 -4.86 -40.89
C SER A 586 4.22 -4.69 -41.11
N GLU A 587 5.08 -5.41 -40.39
CA GLU A 587 6.53 -5.44 -40.61
C GLU A 587 6.88 -6.19 -41.89
N LEU A 588 6.16 -7.25 -42.26
CA LEU A 588 6.30 -7.90 -43.56
C LEU A 588 5.84 -6.98 -44.69
N GLU A 589 4.75 -6.23 -44.52
CA GLU A 589 4.25 -5.24 -45.47
C GLU A 589 5.24 -4.08 -45.61
N LYS A 590 5.83 -3.59 -44.51
CA LYS A 590 6.92 -2.61 -44.54
C LYS A 590 8.16 -3.19 -45.21
N ALA A 591 8.57 -4.41 -44.90
CA ALA A 591 9.73 -5.06 -45.50
C ALA A 591 9.50 -5.33 -47.00
N TYR A 592 8.30 -5.73 -47.39
CA TYR A 592 7.89 -5.93 -48.77
C TYR A 592 7.82 -4.61 -49.53
N ASN A 593 7.20 -3.58 -48.98
CA ASN A 593 7.19 -2.24 -49.59
C ASN A 593 8.59 -1.65 -49.68
N THR A 594 9.44 -1.90 -48.67
CA THR A 594 10.86 -1.52 -48.69
C THR A 594 11.61 -2.31 -49.76
N PHE A 595 11.36 -3.61 -49.91
CA PHE A 595 11.93 -4.45 -50.95
C PHE A 595 11.50 -4.01 -52.34
N VAL A 596 10.21 -3.75 -52.56
CA VAL A 596 9.67 -3.22 -53.82
C VAL A 596 10.30 -1.87 -54.13
N LYS A 597 10.41 -0.98 -53.13
CA LYS A 597 11.08 0.30 -53.29
C LYS A 597 12.57 0.14 -53.59
N LEU A 598 13.27 -0.72 -52.86
CA LEU A 598 14.69 -1.03 -53.09
C LEU A 598 14.92 -1.67 -54.44
N ASN A 599 14.00 -2.50 -54.94
CA ASN A 599 14.06 -3.06 -56.28
C ASN A 599 13.78 -2.00 -57.33
N ALA A 600 12.80 -1.12 -57.13
CA ALA A 600 12.56 0.00 -58.03
C ALA A 600 13.75 0.98 -58.03
N ASP A 601 14.35 1.24 -56.88
CA ASP A 601 15.54 2.08 -56.71
C ASP A 601 16.79 1.38 -57.27
N SER A 602 16.92 0.06 -57.11
CA SER A 602 18.01 -0.73 -57.69
C SER A 602 17.84 -0.90 -59.19
N GLN A 603 16.61 -0.97 -59.69
CA GLN A 603 16.32 -0.95 -61.13
C GLN A 603 16.65 0.43 -61.68
N LYS A 604 16.20 1.52 -61.05
CA LYS A 604 16.60 2.88 -61.42
C LYS A 604 18.12 3.07 -61.34
N LYS A 605 18.76 2.50 -60.33
CA LYS A 605 20.21 2.55 -60.16
C LYS A 605 20.91 1.69 -61.20
N SER A 606 20.41 0.52 -61.53
CA SER A 606 20.93 -0.32 -62.60
C SER A 606 20.71 0.32 -63.96
N GLU A 607 19.58 0.99 -64.20
CA GLU A 607 19.33 1.79 -65.40
C GLU A 607 20.28 2.99 -65.43
N SER A 608 20.48 3.68 -64.31
CA SER A 608 21.48 4.76 -64.20
C SER A 608 22.90 4.25 -64.39
N ASP A 609 23.24 3.08 -63.86
CA ASP A 609 24.56 2.45 -63.96
C ASP A 609 24.76 1.88 -65.36
N LEU A 610 23.70 1.44 -66.06
CA LEU A 610 23.73 1.06 -67.48
C LEU A 610 23.82 2.28 -68.38
N VAL A 611 23.17 3.38 -68.04
CA VAL A 611 23.32 4.68 -68.73
C VAL A 611 24.71 5.24 -68.47
N GLU A 612 25.25 5.11 -67.27
CA GLU A 612 26.62 5.53 -66.92
C GLU A 612 27.67 4.58 -67.50
N ALA A 613 27.41 3.27 -67.55
CA ALA A 613 28.25 2.30 -68.27
C ALA A 613 28.16 2.53 -69.77
N GLY A 614 26.98 2.88 -70.29
CA GLY A 614 26.77 3.34 -71.65
C GLY A 614 27.53 4.63 -71.93
N ARG A 615 27.49 5.61 -71.03
CA ARG A 615 28.35 6.81 -71.09
C ARG A 615 29.82 6.46 -70.96
N ARG A 616 30.23 5.50 -70.13
CA ARG A 616 31.63 5.07 -70.01
C ARG A 616 32.08 4.33 -71.24
N ILE A 617 31.22 3.52 -71.87
CA ILE A 617 31.46 2.89 -73.17
C ILE A 617 31.52 3.96 -74.25
N ASP A 618 30.67 4.99 -74.21
CA ASP A 618 30.69 6.12 -75.12
C ASP A 618 31.92 7.01 -74.87
N LEU A 619 32.36 7.18 -73.62
CA LEU A 619 33.57 7.88 -73.20
C LEU A 619 34.82 7.07 -73.53
N LEU A 620 34.77 5.73 -73.42
CA LEU A 620 35.78 4.79 -73.90
C LEU A 620 35.80 4.79 -75.43
N THR A 621 34.66 4.87 -76.10
CA THR A 621 34.56 4.99 -77.57
C THR A 621 35.02 6.37 -78.02
N THR A 622 34.88 7.40 -77.19
CA THR A 622 35.38 8.77 -77.41
C THR A 622 36.88 8.88 -77.05
N GLN A 623 37.39 8.12 -76.07
CA GLN A 623 38.81 8.07 -75.67
C GLN A 623 39.63 7.12 -76.55
N PHE A 624 39.09 5.98 -76.99
CA PHE A 624 39.68 5.10 -78.01
C PHE A 624 39.36 5.59 -79.44
N GLY A 625 38.30 6.38 -79.62
CA GLY A 625 38.08 7.28 -80.75
C GLY A 625 38.91 8.58 -80.67
N GLY A 626 39.82 8.65 -79.68
CA GLY A 626 40.80 9.70 -79.44
C GLY A 626 42.20 9.15 -79.11
N LEU A 627 42.61 8.05 -79.76
CA LEU A 627 43.99 7.67 -80.12
C LEU A 627 45.07 7.61 -78.99
N ALA A 628 44.80 6.93 -77.87
CA ALA A 628 45.89 6.36 -77.07
C ALA A 628 45.48 5.13 -76.21
N GLU A 629 46.25 4.04 -76.29
CA GLU A 629 46.19 2.91 -75.35
C GLU A 629 47.36 3.07 -74.34
N LEU A 630 47.03 3.25 -73.05
CA LEU A 630 48.01 3.39 -71.96
C LEU A 630 47.91 2.17 -71.01
N LYS A 631 49.01 1.45 -70.83
CA LYS A 631 49.15 0.40 -69.81
C LYS A 631 50.20 0.83 -68.78
N THR A 632 49.79 0.96 -67.53
CA THR A 632 50.65 1.36 -66.41
C THR A 632 50.99 0.16 -65.53
N PHE A 633 52.25 0.10 -65.10
CA PHE A 633 52.77 -0.78 -64.05
C PHE A 633 53.23 0.10 -62.87
N ILE A 634 53.65 -0.53 -61.76
CA ILE A 634 53.93 0.19 -60.49
C ILE A 634 54.88 1.39 -60.69
N ASP A 635 55.97 1.25 -61.45
CA ASP A 635 56.96 2.32 -61.65
C ASP A 635 57.20 2.71 -63.13
N THR A 636 56.61 1.99 -64.09
CA THR A 636 56.81 2.19 -65.53
C THR A 636 55.49 2.20 -66.29
N TYR A 637 55.50 2.81 -67.49
CA TYR A 637 54.36 2.83 -68.38
C TYR A 637 54.76 2.54 -69.82
N MET A 638 53.79 2.01 -70.57
CA MET A 638 53.85 1.91 -72.03
C MET A 638 52.62 2.62 -72.60
N LYS A 639 52.86 3.57 -73.51
CA LYS A 639 51.85 4.43 -74.12
C LYS A 639 51.99 4.39 -75.63
N SER A 640 50.96 3.91 -76.33
CA SER A 640 50.87 4.03 -77.78
C SER A 640 50.08 5.30 -78.13
N THR A 641 50.66 6.21 -78.91
CA THR A 641 50.00 7.45 -79.38
C THR A 641 50.25 7.68 -80.87
N ASN A 642 49.59 8.68 -81.45
CA ASN A 642 49.88 9.14 -82.82
C ASN A 642 51.32 9.62 -83.02
N GLU A 643 52.02 9.98 -81.95
CA GLU A 643 53.43 10.37 -82.01
C GLU A 643 54.39 9.18 -81.91
N GLY A 644 53.86 7.96 -81.80
CA GLY A 644 54.62 6.72 -81.70
C GLY A 644 54.41 5.95 -80.40
N LEU A 645 55.19 4.89 -80.22
CA LEU A 645 55.20 4.08 -79.01
C LEU A 645 56.20 4.65 -78.00
N ILE A 646 55.74 4.92 -76.78
CA ILE A 646 56.57 5.43 -75.68
C ILE A 646 56.63 4.39 -74.57
N ILE A 647 57.84 4.09 -74.11
CA ILE A 647 58.08 3.26 -72.92
C ILE A 647 58.95 4.08 -71.96
N GLY A 648 58.51 4.23 -70.71
CA GLY A 648 59.21 5.10 -69.77
C GLY A 648 58.89 4.81 -68.31
N LYS A 649 59.68 5.41 -67.42
CA LYS A 649 59.36 5.46 -65.99
C LYS A 649 58.38 6.58 -65.69
N ASN A 650 57.54 6.37 -64.67
CA ASN A 650 56.54 7.36 -64.25
C ASN A 650 57.18 8.67 -63.75
N ASP A 651 58.42 8.62 -63.25
CA ASP A 651 59.19 9.78 -62.77
C ASP A 651 59.90 10.57 -63.89
N ALA A 652 59.69 10.19 -65.16
CA ALA A 652 60.32 10.76 -66.36
C ALA A 652 61.86 10.72 -66.38
N SER A 653 62.49 9.94 -65.50
CA SER A 653 63.95 9.82 -65.43
C SER A 653 64.56 9.15 -66.66
N SER A 654 63.84 8.24 -67.32
CA SER A 654 64.29 7.60 -68.56
C SER A 654 63.10 7.19 -69.43
N THR A 655 63.12 7.57 -70.71
CA THR A 655 62.09 7.19 -71.68
C THR A 655 62.68 6.85 -73.05
N ILE A 656 62.03 5.93 -73.76
CA ILE A 656 62.29 5.61 -75.16
C ILE A 656 61.02 5.92 -75.95
N LYS A 657 61.17 6.66 -77.05
CA LYS A 657 60.09 6.98 -78.00
C LYS A 657 60.44 6.41 -79.36
N VAL A 658 59.54 5.64 -79.94
CA VAL A 658 59.63 5.09 -81.30
C VAL A 658 58.54 5.75 -82.12
N SER A 659 58.88 6.76 -82.93
CA SER A 659 58.00 7.37 -83.93
C SER A 659 58.22 6.74 -85.30
N SER A 660 57.38 7.10 -86.28
CA SER A 660 57.48 6.60 -87.66
C SER A 660 58.78 6.97 -88.37
N ASP A 661 59.46 8.03 -87.91
CA ASP A 661 60.62 8.64 -88.54
C ASP A 661 61.87 8.70 -87.63
N ARG A 662 61.72 8.36 -86.34
CA ARG A 662 62.80 8.49 -85.36
C ARG A 662 62.65 7.53 -84.18
N ILE A 663 63.78 7.00 -83.69
CA ILE A 663 63.85 6.32 -82.40
C ILE A 663 64.71 7.17 -81.48
N SER A 664 64.14 7.59 -80.34
CA SER A 664 64.74 8.55 -79.42
C SER A 664 64.83 7.99 -78.01
N MET A 665 65.97 8.17 -77.36
CA MET A 665 66.18 7.87 -75.95
C MET A 665 66.36 9.18 -75.19
N PHE A 666 65.60 9.34 -74.11
CA PHE A 666 65.64 10.50 -73.23
C PHE A 666 66.07 10.10 -71.82
N SER A 667 66.86 10.98 -71.21
CA SER A 667 67.21 10.92 -69.79
C SER A 667 66.83 12.25 -69.15
N ALA A 668 66.04 12.20 -68.07
CA ALA A 668 65.45 13.37 -67.41
C ALA A 668 64.83 14.38 -68.40
N GLY A 669 64.14 13.87 -69.43
CA GLY A 669 63.46 14.67 -70.45
C GLY A 669 64.35 15.24 -71.58
N LYS A 670 65.68 15.10 -71.52
CA LYS A 670 66.58 15.52 -72.61
C LYS A 670 66.89 14.34 -73.54
N GLU A 671 66.79 14.53 -74.84
CA GLU A 671 67.20 13.53 -75.83
C GLU A 671 68.73 13.37 -75.76
N VAL A 672 69.19 12.14 -75.51
CA VAL A 672 70.63 11.82 -75.36
C VAL A 672 71.15 10.94 -76.47
N MET A 673 70.25 10.26 -77.18
CA MET A 673 70.57 9.45 -78.35
C MET A 673 69.34 9.37 -79.25
N TYR A 674 69.54 9.44 -80.57
CA TYR A 674 68.48 9.13 -81.52
C TYR A 674 69.00 8.46 -82.79
N ILE A 675 68.11 7.73 -83.45
CA ILE A 675 68.31 7.14 -84.76
C ILE A 675 67.29 7.77 -85.70
N SER A 676 67.75 8.48 -86.72
CA SER A 676 66.88 9.04 -87.76
C SER A 676 67.62 9.12 -89.09
N GLN A 677 66.89 8.92 -90.19
CA GLN A 677 67.40 9.04 -91.57
C GLN A 677 68.69 8.21 -91.83
N GLY A 678 68.79 7.02 -91.21
CA GLY A 678 69.94 6.13 -91.36
C GLY A 678 71.19 6.51 -90.56
N VAL A 679 71.11 7.55 -89.72
CA VAL A 679 72.22 8.01 -88.87
C VAL A 679 71.87 7.81 -87.39
N ILE A 680 72.85 7.33 -86.62
CA ILE A 680 72.78 7.27 -85.16
C ILE A 680 73.51 8.49 -84.61
N ASN A 681 72.82 9.31 -83.82
CA ASN A 681 73.38 10.45 -83.11
C ASN A 681 73.43 10.13 -81.62
N ILE A 682 74.60 10.36 -81.01
CA ILE A 682 74.83 10.14 -79.58
C ILE A 682 75.52 11.40 -79.04
N ASP A 683 74.84 12.10 -78.13
CA ASP A 683 75.36 13.34 -77.55
C ASP A 683 76.60 13.07 -76.68
N ASN A 684 76.58 11.99 -75.88
CA ASN A 684 77.71 11.51 -75.09
C ASN A 684 77.64 9.98 -75.00
N GLY A 685 78.63 9.29 -75.56
CA GLY A 685 78.70 7.83 -75.57
C GLY A 685 80.06 7.31 -75.11
N ILE A 686 80.07 6.30 -74.25
CA ILE A 686 81.28 5.57 -73.88
C ILE A 686 81.22 4.19 -74.54
N PHE A 687 82.07 3.98 -75.53
CA PHE A 687 82.28 2.65 -76.11
C PHE A 687 83.35 1.93 -75.30
N THR A 688 82.95 0.96 -74.49
CA THR A 688 83.82 0.33 -73.49
C THR A 688 84.68 -0.81 -74.03
N ALA A 689 84.33 -1.39 -75.19
CA ALA A 689 85.03 -2.54 -75.75
C ALA A 689 85.79 -2.19 -77.04
N SER A 690 85.08 -1.78 -78.09
CA SER A 690 85.70 -1.32 -79.35
C SER A 690 84.70 -0.51 -80.16
N ILE A 691 85.19 0.38 -81.03
CA ILE A 691 84.41 1.03 -82.08
C ILE A 691 85.14 0.86 -83.42
N GLN A 692 84.42 0.40 -84.44
CA GLN A 692 84.95 0.25 -85.79
C GLN A 692 84.33 1.29 -86.73
N ILE A 693 85.19 2.07 -87.37
CA ILE A 693 84.82 3.09 -88.36
C ILE A 693 85.51 2.72 -89.67
N GLY A 694 84.72 2.26 -90.65
CA GLY A 694 85.25 1.68 -91.88
C GLY A 694 86.11 0.45 -91.62
N ARG A 695 87.31 0.42 -92.21
CA ARG A 695 88.28 -0.68 -92.04
C ARG A 695 89.20 -0.49 -90.83
N PHE A 696 88.96 0.48 -89.97
CA PHE A 696 89.79 0.71 -88.79
C PHE A 696 88.95 0.54 -87.53
N ARG A 697 89.44 -0.26 -86.59
CA ARG A 697 88.82 -0.46 -85.29
C ARG A 697 89.73 0.10 -84.21
N THR A 698 89.17 0.99 -83.41
CA THR A 698 89.76 1.37 -82.14
C THR A 698 89.28 0.39 -81.10
N GLU A 699 90.19 -0.33 -80.47
CA GLU A 699 89.89 -1.29 -79.42
C GLU A 699 90.95 -1.19 -78.31
N GLN A 700 90.58 -1.63 -77.12
CA GLN A 700 91.53 -1.75 -76.02
C GLN A 700 92.62 -2.76 -76.37
N TYR A 701 93.88 -2.43 -76.11
CA TYR A 701 94.99 -3.32 -76.40
C TYR A 701 94.98 -4.54 -75.47
N HIS A 702 94.96 -5.75 -76.03
CA HIS A 702 94.80 -6.98 -75.24
C HIS A 702 95.93 -7.23 -74.24
N LEU A 703 97.11 -6.61 -74.40
CA LEU A 703 98.22 -6.68 -73.44
C LEU A 703 98.27 -5.50 -72.46
N ASN A 704 97.55 -4.39 -72.72
CA ASN A 704 97.46 -3.27 -71.79
C ASN A 704 96.11 -2.56 -71.92
N LYS A 705 95.30 -2.63 -70.85
CA LYS A 705 93.94 -2.10 -70.82
C LYS A 705 93.86 -0.56 -70.81
N ASP A 706 94.96 0.12 -70.52
CA ASP A 706 95.02 1.59 -70.49
C ASP A 706 95.42 2.20 -71.85
N VAL A 707 95.65 1.35 -72.86
CA VAL A 707 96.04 1.78 -74.20
C VAL A 707 94.98 1.35 -75.20
N ASN A 708 94.52 2.30 -76.01
CA ASN A 708 93.73 1.98 -77.19
C ASN A 708 94.65 1.82 -78.40
N VAL A 709 94.46 0.73 -79.13
CA VAL A 709 95.11 0.52 -80.43
C VAL A 709 94.10 0.70 -81.54
N ILE A 710 94.55 1.30 -82.64
CA ILE A 710 93.77 1.36 -83.87
C ILE A 710 94.32 0.27 -84.79
N ARG A 711 93.51 -0.74 -85.07
CA ARG A 711 93.85 -1.83 -85.99
C ARG A 711 93.12 -1.65 -87.31
N TYR A 712 93.84 -1.85 -88.41
CA TYR A 712 93.21 -2.05 -89.71
C TYR A 712 92.67 -3.49 -89.79
N ILE A 713 91.41 -3.63 -90.19
CA ILE A 713 90.68 -4.90 -90.28
C ILE A 713 90.29 -5.17 -91.76
N GLY A 714 90.95 -4.51 -92.71
CA GLY A 714 90.72 -4.75 -94.12
C GLY A 714 91.41 -6.00 -94.63
N GLY A 715 90.60 -7.02 -94.92
CA GLY A 715 90.64 -7.74 -96.21
C GLY A 715 89.57 -7.14 -97.11
#